data_AF-A0A8H4MTM5-F1
#
_entry.id   AF-A0A8H4MTM5-F1
#
_cell.length_a   1.000
_cell.length_b   1.000
_cell.length_c   1.000
_cell.angle_alpha   90.00
_cell.angle_beta   90.00
_cell.angle_gamma   90.00
#
_symmetry.space_group_name_H-M   'P 1'
#
loop_
_entity.id
_entity.type
_entity.pdbx_description
1 polymer ?
#
loop_
_entity_poly.entity_id
_entity_poly.type
_entity_poly.pdbx_seq_one_letter_code
_entity_poly.pdbx_strand_id
1 'polypeptide(L)'
;MWSGIPIFALLSSIGIAAAETGLDGWLRYASVPCNGNCQRALPSHIVTLNSTRSSPVYVAGQELQDGLHQILGKHASVKSTGCSTDSSIIVGTVEAYRQVCNAGRQVPQLDVDGFWLSIREKSVLIVGQSERGALYGAYEYLSMLAQGNFSQVSYATSPHAPIRWVNQWDNMDGSIERGYGGPSIFFKDGVIRQDLSRVQQYARLLASVRINGIIVNNVNANASLLMPSNMDGLARIADIFRPYGIRVGISLNFASPSTLGNLSTYDPFDSSVIAWWGNVTDQLYARIPDMAGYLVKANSEGQPGPTTYNRTLADGANMFARALKPYGGVVMFRAFVYDHHISEDNWYNDRANAAVDFFKPLDGKFDDNVVVQIKYGPIDFQVREPASPLFANLYKTNTAIELQVTQEYLGQQSHLVYLPPLWQTILGFDLRVDQKPSLVRDIISGQRFDRPLGGWAAVVNVGTNSTWLGSHLAMSNLYAYGRLAWEPTLDSEDIVQDWIRLTFGLDRRIVDTLTQMSMESWPAYENYSGNLGIQTLTDILYTHYGPNPASQDGNGWGQWTRADHLSIGMDRTVKNGTKFSGQYPAEVAAMYENIETTPDNLLLWFHHVNYTQRLHSGKTVIQHFYDAHYTGAETAQTFVSQWESLRERIDAERYQHVLTRLIYQAGHSIVWRDAINNFYHNLSGIADEKQRVGHHPWRVEAEDMQLDGYVPYAVSPFETASNYTAIVTASNGTTGTASATLDFKTGTYDLGINYYDMYGGKSHWTVYLNDRVVGQWQGNSEDVLSHTPSIYLDGHSATRITFRDVKIHKGDRLKIVGKPDGVEPAPLDYVVVLPPGIVD
;
A
#
# COMPACT_ATOMS: atom_id res chain seq x y z
N MET A 1 -33.41 20.32 58.22
CA MET A 1 -33.87 19.86 56.89
C MET A 1 -33.23 20.76 55.86
N TRP A 2 -32.81 20.21 54.71
CA TRP A 2 -32.00 20.81 53.63
C TRP A 2 -30.49 20.49 53.68
N SER A 3 -30.25 19.20 53.41
CA SER A 3 -29.22 18.61 52.54
C SER A 3 -28.16 19.50 51.91
N GLY A 4 -26.90 19.25 52.28
CA GLY A 4 -25.71 19.64 51.53
C GLY A 4 -25.40 18.64 50.41
N ILE A 5 -25.18 19.16 49.20
CA ILE A 5 -24.74 18.42 48.02
C ILE A 5 -23.21 18.41 48.01
N PRO A 6 -22.54 17.24 47.91
CA PRO A 6 -21.09 17.21 47.71
C PRO A 6 -20.78 17.42 46.23
N ILE A 7 -19.96 18.43 45.94
CA ILE A 7 -19.37 18.69 44.63
C ILE A 7 -18.35 17.58 44.35
N PHE A 8 -18.70 16.65 43.47
CA PHE A 8 -17.73 15.72 42.86
C PHE A 8 -16.92 16.52 41.84
N ALA A 9 -15.66 16.81 42.17
CA ALA A 9 -14.69 17.26 41.18
C ALA A 9 -14.35 16.07 40.26
N LEU A 10 -14.93 16.06 39.05
CA LEU A 10 -14.40 15.27 37.95
C LEU A 10 -13.02 15.82 37.62
N LEU A 11 -11.97 15.19 38.14
CA LEU A 11 -10.62 15.29 37.60
C LEU A 11 -10.62 14.54 36.27
N SER A 12 -11.00 15.23 35.20
CA SER A 12 -10.65 14.83 33.84
C SER A 12 -9.13 14.81 33.78
N SER A 13 -8.55 13.61 33.75
CA SER A 13 -7.13 13.41 33.49
C SER A 13 -6.83 13.87 32.07
N ILE A 14 -6.51 15.16 31.93
CA ILE A 14 -5.90 15.73 30.73
C ILE A 14 -4.47 15.18 30.71
N GLY A 15 -4.31 13.99 30.14
CA GLY A 15 -3.00 13.49 29.76
C GLY A 15 -2.45 14.47 28.73
N ILE A 16 -1.33 15.12 29.06
CA ILE A 16 -0.56 15.88 28.07
C ILE A 16 -0.15 14.87 27.00
N ALA A 17 -0.78 14.94 25.83
CA ALA A 17 -0.40 14.10 24.70
C ALA A 17 1.03 14.49 24.31
N ALA A 18 1.99 13.61 24.57
CA ALA A 18 3.33 13.79 24.04
C ALA A 18 3.25 13.80 22.50
N ALA A 19 4.10 14.59 21.86
CA ALA A 19 4.20 14.62 20.40
C ALA A 19 4.62 13.23 19.90
N GLU A 20 3.86 12.66 18.96
CA GLU A 20 4.05 11.32 18.43
C GLU A 20 4.42 11.41 16.95
N THR A 21 5.63 11.00 16.60
CA THR A 21 6.16 11.17 15.23
C THR A 21 5.71 10.06 14.26
N GLY A 22 5.05 9.01 14.78
CA GLY A 22 4.68 7.80 14.04
C GLY A 22 5.77 6.73 13.96
N LEU A 23 6.96 7.00 14.50
CA LEU A 23 8.12 6.14 14.30
C LEU A 23 7.96 4.73 14.92
N ASP A 24 7.29 4.62 16.07
CA ASP A 24 7.04 3.33 16.72
C ASP A 24 5.92 2.53 16.02
N GLY A 25 5.26 3.08 15.01
CA GLY A 25 4.15 2.45 14.30
C GLY A 25 3.04 2.03 15.27
N TRP A 26 2.70 0.74 15.28
CA TRP A 26 1.73 0.14 16.20
C TRP A 26 2.37 -0.47 17.46
N LEU A 27 3.69 -0.35 17.64
CA LEU A 27 4.42 -0.83 18.83
C LEU A 27 4.72 0.31 19.81
N ARG A 28 3.79 1.27 19.94
CA ARG A 28 3.91 2.45 20.82
C ARG A 28 4.07 2.11 22.30
N TYR A 29 3.54 0.96 22.72
CA TYR A 29 3.45 0.56 24.12
C TYR A 29 2.91 1.66 25.05
N ALA A 30 1.96 2.45 24.54
CA ALA A 30 1.32 3.52 25.28
C ALA A 30 0.67 2.98 26.55
N SER A 31 0.71 3.78 27.62
CA SER A 31 0.18 3.35 28.92
C SER A 31 -1.33 3.14 28.86
N VAL A 32 -1.79 2.01 29.41
CA VAL A 32 -3.20 1.63 29.51
C VAL A 32 -3.63 1.62 30.98
N PRO A 33 -4.85 2.11 31.31
CA PRO A 33 -5.35 2.05 32.68
C PRO A 33 -5.38 0.63 33.25
N CYS A 34 -4.58 0.37 34.29
CA CYS A 34 -4.52 -0.92 34.98
C CYS A 34 -4.61 -0.70 36.49
N ASN A 35 -5.79 -0.97 37.06
CA ASN A 35 -6.05 -0.80 38.49
C ASN A 35 -5.31 -1.84 39.36
N GLY A 36 -5.40 -1.73 40.69
CA GLY A 36 -4.71 -2.65 41.61
C GLY A 36 -5.11 -4.14 41.48
N ASN A 37 -6.28 -4.45 40.92
CA ASN A 37 -6.66 -5.84 40.63
C ASN A 37 -5.95 -6.34 39.37
N CYS A 38 -5.95 -5.53 38.30
CA CYS A 38 -5.17 -5.79 37.09
C CYS A 38 -3.68 -5.97 37.42
N GLN A 39 -3.06 -5.05 38.17
CA GLN A 39 -1.65 -5.13 38.58
C GLN A 39 -1.29 -6.41 39.34
N ARG A 40 -2.20 -6.88 40.20
CA ARG A 40 -2.03 -8.12 40.97
C ARG A 40 -2.19 -9.38 40.13
N ALA A 41 -2.93 -9.31 39.03
CA ALA A 41 -3.10 -10.40 38.08
C ALA A 41 -1.90 -10.55 37.13
N LEU A 42 -1.08 -9.49 36.96
CA LEU A 42 0.08 -9.54 36.07
C LEU A 42 1.24 -10.40 36.63
N PRO A 43 1.92 -11.17 35.78
CA PRO A 43 3.15 -11.89 36.12
C PRO A 43 4.26 -10.96 36.63
N SER A 44 5.07 -11.43 37.58
CA SER A 44 6.19 -10.66 38.17
C SER A 44 7.56 -11.10 37.67
N HIS A 45 7.62 -12.24 36.97
CA HIS A 45 8.85 -12.80 36.41
C HIS A 45 8.64 -13.19 34.94
N ILE A 46 9.68 -13.08 34.13
CA ILE A 46 9.75 -13.62 32.78
C ILE A 46 10.83 -14.69 32.76
N VAL A 47 10.51 -15.88 32.26
CA VAL A 47 11.41 -17.02 32.11
C VAL A 47 11.61 -17.26 30.63
N THR A 48 12.80 -16.88 30.12
CA THR A 48 13.20 -17.14 28.73
C THR A 48 13.94 -18.46 28.66
N LEU A 49 13.45 -19.42 27.87
CA LEU A 49 14.07 -20.75 27.77
C LEU A 49 15.30 -20.79 26.84
N ASN A 50 15.65 -19.66 26.20
CA ASN A 50 16.93 -19.44 25.54
C ASN A 50 17.37 -17.99 25.82
N SER A 51 18.62 -17.80 26.25
CA SER A 51 19.20 -16.49 26.58
C SER A 51 20.27 -16.03 25.59
N THR A 52 20.43 -16.71 24.47
CA THR A 52 21.37 -16.32 23.41
C THR A 52 20.86 -15.04 22.74
N ARG A 53 21.68 -13.97 22.70
CA ARG A 53 21.23 -12.65 22.21
C ARG A 53 20.72 -12.64 20.76
N SER A 54 21.20 -13.56 19.94
CA SER A 54 20.75 -13.75 18.55
C SER A 54 19.46 -14.56 18.42
N SER A 55 18.92 -15.10 19.51
CA SER A 55 17.69 -15.91 19.52
C SER A 55 16.43 -15.04 19.57
N PRO A 56 15.40 -15.35 18.76
CA PRO A 56 14.07 -14.76 18.91
C PRO A 56 13.45 -14.90 20.30
N VAL A 57 13.79 -15.95 21.07
CA VAL A 57 13.28 -16.12 22.44
C VAL A 57 13.91 -15.09 23.40
N TYR A 58 15.18 -14.73 23.19
CA TYR A 58 15.82 -13.65 23.95
C TYR A 58 15.13 -12.31 23.68
N VAL A 59 14.90 -11.99 22.40
CA VAL A 59 14.18 -10.77 21.98
C VAL A 59 12.77 -10.75 22.57
N ALA A 60 12.05 -11.87 22.53
CA ALA A 60 10.73 -11.99 23.14
C ALA A 60 10.74 -11.62 24.63
N GLY A 61 11.76 -12.06 25.37
CA GLY A 61 11.92 -11.69 26.78
C GLY A 61 12.17 -10.20 26.99
N GLN A 62 12.93 -9.54 26.11
CA GLN A 62 13.17 -8.09 26.18
C GLN A 62 11.90 -7.31 25.85
N GLU A 63 11.22 -7.64 24.74
CA GLU A 63 9.96 -6.98 24.36
C GLU A 63 8.87 -7.15 25.42
N LEU A 64 8.78 -8.33 26.04
CA LEU A 64 7.85 -8.57 27.16
C LEU A 64 8.19 -7.72 28.38
N GLN A 65 9.47 -7.58 28.72
CA GLN A 65 9.91 -6.76 29.84
C GLN A 65 9.60 -5.28 29.59
N ASP A 66 9.97 -4.78 28.42
CA ASP A 66 9.77 -3.38 28.04
C ASP A 66 8.29 -3.05 27.88
N GLY A 67 7.52 -3.90 27.19
CA GLY A 67 6.09 -3.71 27.00
C GLY A 67 5.29 -3.76 28.30
N LEU A 68 5.56 -4.69 29.21
CA LEU A 68 4.93 -4.71 30.54
C LEU A 68 5.23 -3.43 31.34
N HIS A 69 6.46 -2.93 31.25
CA HIS A 69 6.86 -1.72 31.93
C HIS A 69 6.18 -0.49 31.34
N GLN A 70 6.17 -0.33 30.02
CA GLN A 70 5.63 0.86 29.36
C GLN A 70 4.10 0.89 29.35
N ILE A 71 3.44 -0.23 29.00
CA ILE A 71 1.97 -0.31 28.93
C ILE A 71 1.37 -0.21 30.33
N LEU A 72 1.95 -0.91 31.32
CA LEU A 72 1.29 -1.16 32.62
C LEU A 72 2.10 -0.69 33.82
N GLY A 73 3.31 -0.15 33.67
CA GLY A 73 4.19 0.18 34.79
C GLY A 73 4.69 -1.05 35.57
N LYS A 74 4.55 -2.26 35.02
CA LYS A 74 4.88 -3.51 35.71
C LYS A 74 6.35 -3.86 35.50
N HIS A 75 7.14 -3.80 36.57
CA HIS A 75 8.52 -4.27 36.56
C HIS A 75 8.57 -5.79 36.73
N ALA A 76 8.87 -6.51 35.64
CA ALA A 76 9.11 -7.95 35.65
C ALA A 76 10.61 -8.26 35.54
N SER A 77 11.11 -9.17 36.38
CA SER A 77 12.51 -9.63 36.29
C SER A 77 12.65 -10.74 35.26
N VAL A 78 13.60 -10.64 34.34
CA VAL A 78 13.93 -11.71 33.38
C VAL A 78 14.88 -12.72 34.03
N LYS A 79 14.59 -14.01 33.87
CA LYS A 79 15.40 -15.16 34.32
C LYS A 79 15.56 -16.14 33.15
N SER A 80 16.70 -16.82 33.08
CA SER A 80 17.02 -17.78 32.01
C SER A 80 17.14 -19.23 32.50
N THR A 81 16.82 -19.51 33.77
CA THR A 81 16.96 -20.83 34.38
C THR A 81 15.73 -21.23 35.19
N GLY A 82 15.41 -22.53 35.15
CA GLY A 82 14.32 -23.15 35.90
C GLY A 82 12.94 -23.00 35.27
N CYS A 83 11.94 -23.65 35.88
CA CYS A 83 10.54 -23.54 35.48
C CYS A 83 9.68 -23.17 36.70
N SER A 84 9.70 -21.89 37.06
CA SER A 84 8.78 -21.37 38.08
C SER A 84 7.48 -20.98 37.39
N THR A 85 6.37 -21.66 37.70
CA THR A 85 5.03 -21.37 37.14
C THR A 85 4.27 -20.29 37.93
N ASP A 86 4.71 -20.01 39.16
CA ASP A 86 4.07 -19.03 40.03
C ASP A 86 4.41 -17.60 39.60
N SER A 87 3.39 -16.83 39.21
CA SER A 87 3.49 -15.44 38.78
C SER A 87 4.54 -15.19 37.69
N SER A 88 4.55 -16.02 36.64
CA SER A 88 5.55 -15.96 35.57
C SER A 88 4.97 -15.94 34.16
N ILE A 89 5.73 -15.34 33.24
CA ILE A 89 5.63 -15.57 31.80
C ILE A 89 6.72 -16.56 31.42
N ILE A 90 6.37 -17.71 30.84
CA ILE A 90 7.35 -18.66 30.28
C ILE A 90 7.30 -18.54 28.76
N VAL A 91 8.45 -18.22 28.15
CA VAL A 91 8.57 -18.08 26.70
C VAL A 91 9.71 -18.95 26.15
N GLY A 92 9.41 -19.74 25.12
CA GLY A 92 10.39 -20.63 24.49
C GLY A 92 9.79 -21.61 23.48
N THR A 93 10.58 -22.58 23.05
CA THR A 93 10.10 -23.62 22.12
C THR A 93 9.36 -24.74 22.84
N VAL A 94 8.53 -25.50 22.12
CA VAL A 94 7.87 -26.72 22.64
C VAL A 94 8.89 -27.69 23.22
N GLU A 95 10.01 -27.87 22.52
CA GLU A 95 11.10 -28.75 22.95
C GLU A 95 11.75 -28.26 24.25
N ALA A 96 12.19 -27.00 24.30
CA ALA A 96 12.84 -26.43 25.48
C ALA A 96 11.89 -26.45 26.70
N TYR A 97 10.61 -26.17 26.48
CA TYR A 97 9.59 -26.23 27.52
C TYR A 97 9.43 -27.65 28.08
N ARG A 98 9.34 -28.68 27.23
CA ARG A 98 9.25 -30.08 27.68
C ARG A 98 10.48 -30.52 28.48
N GLN A 99 11.67 -30.10 28.06
CA GLN A 99 12.93 -30.44 28.71
C GLN A 99 13.09 -29.76 30.08
N VAL A 100 12.80 -28.46 30.17
CA VAL A 100 13.06 -27.66 31.38
C VAL A 100 11.93 -27.73 32.40
N CYS A 101 10.68 -27.81 31.95
CA CYS A 101 9.50 -27.75 32.81
C CYS A 101 8.90 -29.10 33.20
N ASN A 102 9.40 -30.22 32.64
CA ASN A 102 8.84 -31.57 32.82
C ASN A 102 7.30 -31.59 32.78
N ALA A 103 6.73 -30.90 31.79
CA ALA A 103 5.33 -30.49 31.85
C ALA A 103 4.42 -31.65 31.44
N GLY A 104 3.77 -32.29 32.41
CA GLY A 104 2.61 -33.17 32.18
C GLY A 104 1.39 -32.50 31.51
N ARG A 105 1.56 -31.28 30.99
CA ARG A 105 0.57 -30.47 30.28
C ARG A 105 0.76 -30.67 28.77
N GLN A 106 -0.26 -31.20 28.11
CA GLN A 106 -0.23 -31.45 26.68
C GLN A 106 -0.27 -30.13 25.91
N VAL A 107 0.82 -29.81 25.22
CA VAL A 107 0.88 -28.70 24.26
C VAL A 107 0.15 -29.14 22.97
N PRO A 108 -0.76 -28.33 22.41
CA PRO A 108 -1.39 -28.62 21.12
C PRO A 108 -0.37 -28.83 20.00
N GLN A 109 -0.77 -29.51 18.93
CA GLN A 109 0.05 -29.60 17.73
C GLN A 109 0.18 -28.22 17.08
N LEU A 110 1.40 -27.88 16.65
CA LEU A 110 1.73 -26.62 16.02
C LEU A 110 2.57 -26.90 14.78
N ASP A 111 2.25 -26.22 13.68
CA ASP A 111 3.14 -26.16 12.52
C ASP A 111 4.35 -25.28 12.80
N VAL A 112 5.36 -25.32 11.93
CA VAL A 112 6.53 -24.43 12.02
C VAL A 112 6.07 -22.98 12.10
N ASP A 113 6.68 -22.21 13.01
CA ASP A 113 6.30 -20.84 13.41
C ASP A 113 4.99 -20.69 14.19
N GLY A 114 4.18 -21.74 14.30
CA GLY A 114 2.99 -21.72 15.15
C GLY A 114 3.34 -21.53 16.63
N PHE A 115 2.39 -21.00 17.38
CA PHE A 115 2.53 -20.79 18.82
C PHE A 115 1.26 -21.11 19.59
N TRP A 116 1.46 -21.44 20.86
CA TRP A 116 0.41 -21.61 21.85
C TRP A 116 0.53 -20.51 22.91
N LEU A 117 -0.53 -19.72 23.05
CA LEU A 117 -0.67 -18.70 24.11
C LEU A 117 -1.69 -19.20 25.13
N SER A 118 -1.28 -19.32 26.39
CA SER A 118 -2.15 -19.71 27.50
C SER A 118 -1.96 -18.77 28.69
N ILE A 119 -3.00 -17.99 29.00
CA ILE A 119 -3.06 -17.04 30.12
C ILE A 119 -4.02 -17.64 31.16
N ARG A 120 -3.51 -17.94 32.35
CA ARG A 120 -4.29 -18.43 33.49
C ARG A 120 -3.85 -17.72 34.75
N GLU A 121 -4.74 -16.94 35.35
CA GLU A 121 -4.43 -16.10 36.51
C GLU A 121 -3.14 -15.28 36.30
N LYS A 122 -2.07 -15.56 37.05
CA LYS A 122 -0.77 -14.88 36.96
C LYS A 122 0.28 -15.64 36.15
N SER A 123 -0.14 -16.69 35.44
CA SER A 123 0.74 -17.55 34.66
C SER A 123 0.43 -17.37 33.17
N VAL A 124 1.45 -17.00 32.40
CA VAL A 124 1.38 -16.88 30.95
C VAL A 124 2.37 -17.86 30.34
N LEU A 125 1.89 -18.71 29.44
CA LEU A 125 2.71 -19.67 28.73
C LEU A 125 2.68 -19.32 27.24
N ILE A 126 3.86 -19.06 26.67
CA ILE A 126 4.07 -18.68 25.27
C ILE A 126 5.05 -19.68 24.67
N VAL A 127 4.52 -20.68 23.97
CA VAL A 127 5.34 -21.78 23.46
C VAL A 127 5.20 -21.88 21.96
N GLY A 128 6.30 -21.68 21.24
CA GLY A 128 6.37 -21.81 19.78
C GLY A 128 6.88 -23.16 19.32
N GLN A 129 6.45 -23.63 18.15
CA GLN A 129 7.10 -24.77 17.49
C GLN A 129 8.54 -24.43 17.09
N SER A 130 8.80 -23.15 16.75
CA SER A 130 10.12 -22.57 16.54
C SER A 130 10.36 -21.42 17.52
N GLU A 131 11.61 -20.98 17.67
CA GLU A 131 11.95 -19.79 18.48
C GLU A 131 11.20 -18.55 17.99
N ARG A 132 11.07 -18.43 16.66
CA ARG A 132 10.32 -17.38 15.99
C ARG A 132 8.83 -17.42 16.32
N GLY A 133 8.23 -18.62 16.39
CA GLY A 133 6.85 -18.76 16.87
C GLY A 133 6.66 -18.26 18.30
N ALA A 134 7.63 -18.50 19.18
CA ALA A 134 7.58 -17.99 20.55
C ALA A 134 7.63 -16.45 20.59
N LEU A 135 8.44 -15.82 19.73
CA LEU A 135 8.45 -14.36 19.55
C LEU A 135 7.10 -13.83 19.06
N TYR A 136 6.47 -14.50 18.09
CA TYR A 136 5.13 -14.11 17.60
C TYR A 136 4.06 -14.18 18.69
N GLY A 137 4.12 -15.21 19.54
CA GLY A 137 3.22 -15.32 20.69
C GLY A 137 3.46 -14.24 21.75
N ALA A 138 4.71 -13.79 21.93
CA ALA A 138 5.03 -12.67 22.81
C ALA A 138 4.45 -11.35 22.30
N TYR A 139 4.57 -11.08 21.00
CA TYR A 139 3.92 -9.91 20.39
C TYR A 139 2.40 -9.99 20.42
N GLU A 140 1.80 -11.17 20.27
CA GLU A 140 0.34 -11.33 20.43
C GLU A 140 -0.10 -10.98 21.86
N TYR A 141 0.60 -11.46 22.87
CA TYR A 141 0.31 -11.11 24.27
C TYR A 141 0.48 -9.61 24.53
N LEU A 142 1.55 -8.99 24.01
CA LEU A 142 1.77 -7.55 24.14
C LEU A 142 0.68 -6.74 23.40
N SER A 143 0.26 -7.17 22.21
CA SER A 143 -0.85 -6.57 21.48
C SER A 143 -2.14 -6.60 22.30
N MET A 144 -2.48 -7.75 22.92
CA MET A 144 -3.63 -7.84 23.82
C MET A 144 -3.55 -6.83 24.96
N LEU A 145 -2.41 -6.75 25.65
CA LEU A 145 -2.22 -5.80 26.76
C LEU A 145 -2.31 -4.34 26.31
N ALA A 146 -1.67 -3.99 25.19
CA ALA A 146 -1.66 -2.63 24.62
C ALA A 146 -3.05 -2.18 24.16
N GLN A 147 -3.95 -3.13 23.86
CA GLN A 147 -5.35 -2.87 23.56
C GLN A 147 -6.26 -2.87 24.80
N GLY A 148 -5.69 -3.03 26.01
CA GLY A 148 -6.44 -3.14 27.26
C GLY A 148 -7.20 -4.45 27.44
N ASN A 149 -6.84 -5.49 26.68
CA ASN A 149 -7.43 -6.82 26.77
C ASN A 149 -6.63 -7.70 27.74
N PHE A 150 -7.16 -7.88 28.95
CA PHE A 150 -6.58 -8.72 30.01
C PHE A 150 -7.27 -10.08 30.15
N SER A 151 -7.94 -10.54 29.09
CA SER A 151 -8.71 -11.79 29.12
C SER A 151 -7.82 -13.01 29.34
N GLN A 152 -8.31 -13.98 30.10
CA GLN A 152 -7.68 -15.30 30.20
C GLN A 152 -8.06 -16.14 28.98
N VAL A 153 -7.07 -16.51 28.17
CA VAL A 153 -7.25 -17.23 26.90
C VAL A 153 -6.32 -18.43 26.84
N SER A 154 -6.65 -19.43 26.02
CA SER A 154 -5.77 -20.57 25.78
C SER A 154 -6.03 -21.12 24.38
N TYR A 155 -5.24 -20.70 23.39
CA TYR A 155 -5.40 -21.09 21.99
C TYR A 155 -4.06 -21.28 21.30
N ALA A 156 -4.05 -22.20 20.33
CA ALA A 156 -2.93 -22.46 19.45
C ALA A 156 -3.27 -21.93 18.06
N THR A 157 -2.28 -21.34 17.39
CA THR A 157 -2.44 -20.83 16.02
C THR A 157 -1.15 -21.03 15.25
N SER A 158 -1.29 -21.26 13.94
CA SER A 158 -0.21 -21.54 13.00
C SER A 158 -0.37 -20.66 11.76
N PRO A 159 0.72 -20.33 11.05
CA PRO A 159 0.63 -19.50 9.86
C PRO A 159 -0.12 -20.22 8.73
N HIS A 160 -0.91 -19.47 7.96
CA HIS A 160 -1.59 -19.96 6.76
C HIS A 160 -0.62 -20.57 5.71
N ALA A 161 0.58 -20.04 5.58
CA ALA A 161 1.58 -20.50 4.63
C ALA A 161 3.01 -20.29 5.15
N PRO A 162 4.01 -21.10 4.72
CA PRO A 162 5.38 -21.01 5.20
C PRO A 162 6.09 -19.71 4.79
N ILE A 163 5.70 -19.08 3.68
CA ILE A 163 6.31 -17.85 3.17
C ILE A 163 5.41 -16.66 3.47
N ARG A 164 5.93 -15.67 4.21
CA ARG A 164 5.27 -14.39 4.50
C ARG A 164 6.31 -13.29 4.38
N TRP A 165 6.61 -12.86 3.15
CA TRP A 165 7.74 -12.00 2.82
C TRP A 165 7.30 -10.57 2.51
N VAL A 166 8.20 -9.60 2.68
CA VAL A 166 8.02 -8.25 2.13
C VAL A 166 9.10 -7.98 1.08
N ASN A 167 8.81 -7.09 0.13
CA ASN A 167 9.72 -6.64 -0.92
C ASN A 167 9.92 -5.13 -0.79
N GLN A 168 11.15 -4.70 -1.02
CA GLN A 168 11.58 -3.30 -1.02
C GLN A 168 12.13 -2.99 -2.41
N TRP A 169 11.55 -2.01 -3.10
CA TRP A 169 12.03 -1.57 -4.41
C TRP A 169 13.11 -0.51 -4.30
N ASP A 170 14.05 -0.74 -3.40
CA ASP A 170 15.09 0.20 -3.01
C ASP A 170 16.28 0.11 -3.97
N ASN A 171 16.68 1.25 -4.51
CA ASN A 171 17.86 1.39 -5.34
C ASN A 171 19.10 1.65 -4.48
N MET A 172 20.26 1.25 -5.00
CA MET A 172 21.54 1.39 -4.29
C MET A 172 21.93 2.85 -4.00
N ASP A 173 21.44 3.81 -4.79
CA ASP A 173 21.68 5.24 -4.58
C ASP A 173 20.88 5.83 -3.40
N GLY A 174 19.87 5.09 -2.91
CA GLY A 174 18.99 5.50 -1.82
C GLY A 174 17.61 5.96 -2.29
N SER A 175 17.35 6.07 -3.59
CA SER A 175 15.99 6.24 -4.12
C SER A 175 15.18 4.94 -3.95
N ILE A 176 13.85 5.05 -3.96
CA ILE A 176 12.94 3.91 -3.92
C ILE A 176 11.99 4.02 -5.11
N GLU A 177 11.98 3.03 -5.98
CA GLU A 177 11.02 2.96 -7.08
C GLU A 177 9.63 2.75 -6.50
N ARG A 178 8.72 3.72 -6.74
CA ARG A 178 7.37 3.75 -6.14
C ARG A 178 7.41 3.74 -4.61
N GLY A 179 8.35 4.48 -4.02
CA GLY A 179 8.43 4.71 -2.58
C GLY A 179 8.14 6.17 -2.24
N TYR A 180 7.31 6.37 -1.22
CA TYR A 180 6.72 7.68 -0.92
C TYR A 180 6.88 8.08 0.56
N GLY A 181 7.69 7.30 1.29
CA GLY A 181 8.08 7.55 2.67
C GLY A 181 9.50 8.09 2.81
N GLY A 182 10.04 8.73 1.77
CA GLY A 182 11.42 9.19 1.71
C GLY A 182 12.43 8.13 1.25
N PRO A 183 13.74 8.43 1.31
CA PRO A 183 14.81 7.54 0.85
C PRO A 183 14.88 6.18 1.54
N SER A 184 15.58 5.23 0.90
CA SER A 184 15.84 3.87 1.39
C SER A 184 16.43 3.86 2.81
N ILE A 185 15.95 2.95 3.65
CA ILE A 185 16.53 2.68 4.97
C ILE A 185 17.76 1.75 4.91
N PHE A 186 18.02 1.14 3.76
CA PHE A 186 19.11 0.17 3.55
C PHE A 186 20.30 0.79 2.84
N PHE A 187 20.04 1.58 1.80
CA PHE A 187 21.07 2.05 0.88
C PHE A 187 21.21 3.57 0.85
N LYS A 188 22.43 4.00 0.54
CA LYS A 188 22.76 5.39 0.22
C LYS A 188 24.06 5.40 -0.59
N ASP A 189 24.12 6.21 -1.65
CA ASP A 189 25.36 6.47 -2.40
C ASP A 189 26.04 5.19 -2.94
N GLY A 190 25.27 4.16 -3.31
CA GLY A 190 25.77 2.93 -3.90
C GLY A 190 26.15 1.82 -2.92
N VAL A 191 25.98 2.04 -1.61
CA VAL A 191 26.38 1.10 -0.55
C VAL A 191 25.33 0.95 0.55
N ILE A 192 25.47 -0.10 1.37
CA ILE A 192 24.65 -0.28 2.58
C ILE A 192 25.00 0.82 3.60
N ARG A 193 23.97 1.41 4.23
CA ARG A 193 24.12 2.45 5.24
C ARG A 193 24.97 2.00 6.43
N GLN A 194 25.66 2.97 7.04
CA GLN A 194 26.41 2.70 8.26
C GLN A 194 25.48 2.61 9.47
N ASP A 195 24.52 3.53 9.58
CA ASP A 195 23.47 3.46 10.58
C ASP A 195 22.33 2.56 10.10
N LEU A 196 22.09 1.48 10.85
CA LEU A 196 21.04 0.50 10.60
C LEU A 196 20.01 0.46 11.74
N SER A 197 19.96 1.50 12.59
CA SER A 197 18.97 1.63 13.67
C SER A 197 17.53 1.55 13.14
N ARG A 198 17.24 2.21 12.02
CA ARG A 198 15.94 2.13 11.34
C ARG A 198 15.62 0.72 10.84
N VAL A 199 16.62 -0.02 10.38
CA VAL A 199 16.45 -1.44 9.98
C VAL A 199 16.06 -2.30 11.19
N GLN A 200 16.65 -2.07 12.36
CA GLN A 200 16.26 -2.78 13.58
C GLN A 200 14.82 -2.46 13.99
N GLN A 201 14.41 -1.19 13.92
CA GLN A 201 13.03 -0.78 14.18
C GLN A 201 12.05 -1.44 13.20
N TYR A 202 12.43 -1.55 11.92
CA TYR A 202 11.60 -2.23 10.93
C TYR A 202 11.48 -3.73 11.21
N ALA A 203 12.57 -4.39 11.62
CA ALA A 203 12.56 -5.79 12.00
C ALA A 203 11.57 -6.07 13.16
N ARG A 204 11.50 -5.16 14.13
CA ARG A 204 10.50 -5.22 15.23
C ARG A 204 9.08 -5.18 14.71
N LEU A 205 8.77 -4.20 13.85
CA LEU A 205 7.44 -4.06 13.25
C LEU A 205 7.05 -5.31 12.47
N LEU A 206 7.89 -5.77 11.54
CA LEU A 206 7.62 -6.96 10.73
C LEU A 206 7.40 -8.22 11.57
N ALA A 207 8.22 -8.46 12.59
CA ALA A 207 8.07 -9.64 13.45
C ALA A 207 6.79 -9.59 14.29
N SER A 208 6.36 -8.40 14.72
CA SER A 208 5.11 -8.25 15.49
C SER A 208 3.84 -8.59 14.70
N VAL A 209 3.91 -8.48 13.36
CA VAL A 209 2.86 -8.94 12.44
C VAL A 209 3.27 -10.21 11.68
N ARG A 210 4.24 -10.96 12.23
CA ARG A 210 4.59 -12.35 11.88
C ARG A 210 5.14 -12.55 10.47
N ILE A 211 5.70 -11.49 9.88
CA ILE A 211 6.49 -11.55 8.65
C ILE A 211 7.81 -12.24 8.93
N ASN A 212 8.25 -13.08 7.99
CA ASN A 212 9.35 -14.01 8.23
C ASN A 212 10.49 -13.93 7.21
N GLY A 213 10.35 -13.07 6.21
CA GLY A 213 11.41 -12.79 5.24
C GLY A 213 11.27 -11.41 4.59
N ILE A 214 12.38 -10.91 4.04
CA ILE A 214 12.44 -9.62 3.34
C ILE A 214 13.39 -9.70 2.16
N ILE A 215 12.96 -9.15 1.02
CA ILE A 215 13.84 -8.78 -0.09
C ILE A 215 14.17 -7.29 0.05
N VAL A 216 15.45 -6.97 0.20
CA VAL A 216 15.88 -5.63 0.63
C VAL A 216 16.16 -4.65 -0.52
N ASN A 217 16.25 -5.13 -1.77
CA ASN A 217 16.62 -4.32 -2.93
C ASN A 217 15.66 -4.49 -4.10
N ASN A 218 15.70 -3.51 -5.00
CA ASN A 218 14.82 -3.43 -6.16
C ASN A 218 14.87 -4.67 -7.06
N VAL A 219 13.69 -5.06 -7.55
CA VAL A 219 13.49 -6.09 -8.58
C VAL A 219 14.15 -5.72 -9.91
N ASN A 220 14.25 -4.43 -10.22
CA ASN A 220 15.12 -3.89 -11.27
C ASN A 220 16.56 -3.87 -10.74
N ALA A 221 17.12 -5.06 -10.53
CA ALA A 221 18.27 -5.26 -9.67
C ALA A 221 19.58 -4.70 -10.24
N ASN A 222 20.42 -4.17 -9.35
CA ASN A 222 21.75 -3.66 -9.67
C ASN A 222 22.83 -4.71 -9.36
N ALA A 223 23.63 -5.10 -10.36
CA ALA A 223 24.66 -6.14 -10.21
C ALA A 223 25.73 -5.78 -9.16
N SER A 224 25.97 -4.48 -8.90
CA SER A 224 26.96 -4.03 -7.91
C SER A 224 26.63 -4.42 -6.47
N LEU A 225 25.38 -4.84 -6.18
CA LEU A 225 25.02 -5.44 -4.89
C LEU A 225 25.87 -6.68 -4.58
N LEU A 226 26.34 -7.40 -5.60
CA LEU A 226 27.15 -8.61 -5.48
C LEU A 226 28.66 -8.33 -5.32
N MET A 227 29.08 -7.06 -5.18
CA MET A 227 30.46 -6.76 -4.81
C MET A 227 30.73 -7.15 -3.35
N PRO A 228 31.97 -7.58 -3.00
CA PRO A 228 32.28 -8.06 -1.65
C PRO A 228 31.87 -7.11 -0.51
N SER A 229 32.10 -5.81 -0.65
CA SER A 229 31.73 -4.80 0.36
C SER A 229 30.22 -4.71 0.57
N ASN A 230 29.43 -4.89 -0.49
CA ASN A 230 27.97 -4.88 -0.40
C ASN A 230 27.43 -6.20 0.16
N MET A 231 28.07 -7.34 -0.16
CA MET A 231 27.77 -8.62 0.49
C MET A 231 28.06 -8.57 2.01
N ASP A 232 29.15 -7.94 2.44
CA ASP A 232 29.43 -7.70 3.85
C ASP A 232 28.38 -6.78 4.49
N GLY A 233 27.90 -5.78 3.74
CA GLY A 233 26.78 -4.93 4.15
C GLY A 233 25.45 -5.69 4.32
N LEU A 234 25.14 -6.61 3.40
CA LEU A 234 23.98 -7.49 3.50
C LEU A 234 24.06 -8.39 4.74
N ALA A 235 25.25 -8.86 5.12
CA ALA A 235 25.46 -9.63 6.35
C ALA A 235 25.09 -8.82 7.59
N ARG A 236 25.48 -7.54 7.65
CA ARG A 236 25.10 -6.63 8.74
C ARG A 236 23.59 -6.43 8.83
N ILE A 237 22.90 -6.34 7.69
CA ILE A 237 21.43 -6.27 7.66
C ILE A 237 20.82 -7.58 8.19
N ALA A 238 21.32 -8.74 7.75
CA ALA A 238 20.85 -10.04 8.20
C ALA A 238 21.08 -10.27 9.70
N ASP A 239 22.22 -9.81 10.24
CA ASP A 239 22.52 -9.87 11.67
C ASP A 239 21.51 -9.11 12.53
N ILE A 240 20.94 -8.03 12.00
CA ILE A 240 19.91 -7.24 12.67
C ILE A 240 18.54 -7.91 12.59
N PHE A 241 18.18 -8.52 11.45
CA PHE A 241 16.89 -9.18 11.26
C PHE A 241 16.79 -10.56 11.94
N ARG A 242 17.90 -11.30 12.05
CA ARG A 242 17.93 -12.67 12.57
C ARG A 242 17.36 -12.82 13.98
N PRO A 243 17.67 -11.95 14.96
CA PRO A 243 17.03 -12.00 16.29
C PRO A 243 15.51 -11.81 16.25
N TYR A 244 14.96 -11.22 15.20
CA TYR A 244 13.52 -11.07 15.00
C TYR A 244 12.91 -12.21 14.18
N GLY A 245 13.69 -13.23 13.82
CA GLY A 245 13.24 -14.38 13.05
C GLY A 245 13.00 -14.09 11.56
N ILE A 246 13.50 -12.96 11.05
CA ILE A 246 13.31 -12.55 9.67
C ILE A 246 14.56 -12.92 8.87
N ARG A 247 14.38 -13.67 7.78
CA ARG A 247 15.46 -14.00 6.85
C ARG A 247 15.59 -12.94 5.77
N VAL A 248 16.82 -12.60 5.41
CA VAL A 248 17.11 -11.63 4.33
C VAL A 248 17.30 -12.38 3.02
N GLY A 249 16.67 -11.91 1.96
CA GLY A 249 16.93 -12.29 0.57
C GLY A 249 17.21 -11.06 -0.29
N ILE A 250 17.59 -11.30 -1.55
CA ILE A 250 17.96 -10.23 -2.49
C ILE A 250 17.34 -10.44 -3.87
N SER A 251 17.05 -9.36 -4.57
CA SER A 251 16.73 -9.39 -5.98
C SER A 251 18.01 -9.48 -6.82
N LEU A 252 17.98 -10.31 -7.87
CA LEU A 252 19.13 -10.55 -8.74
C LEU A 252 18.97 -9.92 -10.13
N ASN A 253 20.07 -9.35 -10.63
CA ASN A 253 20.18 -9.01 -12.04
C ASN A 253 20.61 -10.26 -12.81
N PHE A 254 19.77 -10.76 -13.72
CA PHE A 254 20.03 -11.99 -14.45
C PHE A 254 21.35 -11.93 -15.27
N ALA A 255 21.72 -10.75 -15.78
CA ALA A 255 22.94 -10.51 -16.55
C ALA A 255 24.18 -10.17 -15.69
N SER A 256 24.14 -10.40 -14.37
CA SER A 256 25.30 -10.22 -13.48
C SER A 256 26.59 -10.94 -13.93
N PRO A 257 26.55 -12.17 -14.50
CA PRO A 257 27.74 -12.83 -15.03
C PRO A 257 28.47 -11.99 -16.09
N SER A 258 27.73 -11.30 -16.95
CA SER A 258 28.33 -10.42 -17.97
C SER A 258 28.70 -9.05 -17.42
N THR A 259 27.84 -8.44 -16.60
CA THR A 259 28.06 -7.08 -16.11
C THR A 259 29.12 -6.97 -15.01
N LEU A 260 29.24 -7.99 -14.16
CA LEU A 260 30.19 -8.02 -13.04
C LEU A 260 31.22 -9.16 -13.17
N GLY A 261 30.82 -10.30 -13.73
CA GLY A 261 31.67 -11.49 -13.85
C GLY A 261 32.64 -11.47 -15.05
N ASN A 262 32.52 -10.49 -15.96
CA ASN A 262 33.30 -10.41 -17.21
C ASN A 262 33.13 -11.65 -18.13
N LEU A 263 31.97 -12.33 -18.04
CA LEU A 263 31.61 -13.41 -18.96
C LEU A 263 30.94 -12.83 -20.22
N SER A 264 31.18 -13.42 -21.38
CA SER A 264 30.55 -13.01 -22.64
C SER A 264 29.06 -13.37 -22.74
N THR A 265 28.52 -14.11 -21.77
CA THR A 265 27.16 -14.63 -21.77
C THR A 265 26.58 -14.69 -20.36
N TYR A 266 25.25 -14.71 -20.29
CA TYR A 266 24.47 -15.05 -19.09
C TYR A 266 23.45 -16.18 -19.38
N ASP A 267 23.74 -17.05 -20.37
CA ASP A 267 22.92 -18.24 -20.68
C ASP A 267 22.91 -19.20 -19.47
N PRO A 268 21.74 -19.54 -18.90
CA PRO A 268 21.65 -20.41 -17.73
C PRO A 268 22.15 -21.84 -17.96
N PHE A 269 22.42 -22.25 -19.21
CA PHE A 269 23.01 -23.55 -19.53
C PHE A 269 24.53 -23.51 -19.76
N ASP A 270 25.13 -22.32 -19.81
CA ASP A 270 26.57 -22.18 -19.93
C ASP A 270 27.25 -22.58 -18.61
N SER A 271 28.24 -23.47 -18.70
CA SER A 271 28.91 -24.01 -17.50
C SER A 271 29.68 -22.94 -16.72
N SER A 272 30.18 -21.90 -17.39
CA SER A 272 30.85 -20.78 -16.72
C SER A 272 29.85 -19.89 -15.97
N VAL A 273 28.65 -19.70 -16.50
CA VAL A 273 27.55 -18.96 -15.84
C VAL A 273 27.05 -19.72 -14.61
N ILE A 274 26.85 -21.03 -14.73
CA ILE A 274 26.46 -21.89 -13.61
C ILE A 274 27.52 -21.85 -12.50
N ALA A 275 28.80 -21.99 -12.86
CA ALA A 275 29.90 -21.92 -11.89
C ALA A 275 29.99 -20.54 -11.21
N TRP A 276 29.76 -19.46 -11.97
CA TRP A 276 29.77 -18.10 -11.44
C TRP A 276 28.67 -17.88 -10.41
N TRP A 277 27.42 -18.26 -10.72
CA TRP A 277 26.31 -18.16 -9.78
C TRP A 277 26.46 -19.07 -8.56
N GLY A 278 27.04 -20.27 -8.74
CA GLY A 278 27.43 -21.15 -7.64
C GLY A 278 28.39 -20.44 -6.67
N ASN A 279 29.48 -19.87 -7.18
CA ASN A 279 30.47 -19.15 -6.38
C ASN A 279 29.92 -17.88 -5.70
N VAL A 280 29.04 -17.13 -6.37
CA VAL A 280 28.34 -15.98 -5.76
C VAL A 280 27.46 -16.44 -4.62
N THR A 281 26.72 -17.54 -4.82
CA THR A 281 25.85 -18.11 -3.79
C THR A 281 26.65 -18.59 -2.59
N ASP A 282 27.75 -19.31 -2.81
CA ASP A 282 28.65 -19.76 -1.73
C ASP A 282 29.20 -18.58 -0.92
N GLN A 283 29.59 -17.49 -1.58
CA GLN A 283 30.07 -16.28 -0.91
C GLN A 283 29.00 -15.57 -0.09
N LEU A 284 27.75 -15.57 -0.55
CA LEU A 284 26.61 -15.02 0.18
C LEU A 284 26.29 -15.89 1.41
N TYR A 285 26.21 -17.20 1.26
CA TYR A 285 25.91 -18.10 2.38
C TYR A 285 27.04 -18.22 3.40
N ALA A 286 28.31 -18.02 2.99
CA ALA A 286 29.42 -17.90 3.93
C ALA A 286 29.26 -16.69 4.87
N ARG A 287 28.60 -15.62 4.41
CA ARG A 287 28.34 -14.40 5.18
C ARG A 287 26.97 -14.41 5.86
N ILE A 288 25.99 -15.04 5.23
CA ILE A 288 24.58 -15.07 5.65
C ILE A 288 24.10 -16.54 5.61
N PRO A 289 24.45 -17.35 6.61
CA PRO A 289 24.18 -18.80 6.58
C PRO A 289 22.69 -19.16 6.51
N ASP A 290 21.81 -18.25 6.91
CA ASP A 290 20.36 -18.40 6.97
C ASP A 290 19.61 -17.50 5.97
N MET A 291 20.27 -17.11 4.89
CA MET A 291 19.68 -16.31 3.82
C MET A 291 18.37 -16.95 3.31
N ALA A 292 17.36 -16.12 3.01
CA ALA A 292 16.07 -16.59 2.51
C ALA A 292 16.18 -17.15 1.08
N GLY A 293 16.97 -16.50 0.23
CA GLY A 293 17.17 -16.83 -1.16
C GLY A 293 17.00 -15.61 -2.07
N TYR A 294 16.49 -15.83 -3.28
CA TYR A 294 16.49 -14.83 -4.35
C TYR A 294 15.09 -14.42 -4.81
N LEU A 295 14.96 -13.18 -5.26
CA LEU A 295 13.83 -12.69 -6.05
C LEU A 295 14.30 -12.36 -7.47
N VAL A 296 13.55 -12.76 -8.49
CA VAL A 296 13.95 -12.57 -9.89
C VAL A 296 12.81 -11.95 -10.70
N LYS A 297 13.08 -10.77 -11.29
CA LYS A 297 12.33 -10.20 -12.42
C LYS A 297 13.19 -10.40 -13.67
N ALA A 298 12.69 -11.16 -14.63
CA ALA A 298 13.43 -11.51 -15.84
C ALA A 298 12.54 -11.41 -17.07
N ASN A 299 13.12 -10.97 -18.19
CA ASN A 299 12.41 -10.76 -19.48
C ASN A 299 11.15 -9.91 -19.38
N SER A 300 11.17 -8.87 -18.56
CA SER A 300 10.05 -7.96 -18.32
C SER A 300 10.55 -6.52 -18.25
N GLU A 301 9.93 -5.61 -19.03
CA GLU A 301 10.26 -4.17 -19.05
C GLU A 301 11.75 -3.89 -19.27
N GLY A 302 12.35 -4.57 -20.25
CA GLY A 302 13.77 -4.45 -20.60
C GLY A 302 14.74 -5.18 -19.67
N GLN A 303 14.28 -5.82 -18.58
CA GLN A 303 15.16 -6.60 -17.72
C GLN A 303 15.66 -7.87 -18.42
N PRO A 304 16.96 -8.22 -18.29
CA PRO A 304 17.55 -9.39 -18.92
C PRO A 304 16.93 -10.68 -18.38
N GLY A 305 17.01 -11.75 -19.16
CA GLY A 305 16.48 -13.04 -18.73
C GLY A 305 16.74 -14.18 -19.71
N PRO A 306 16.28 -15.39 -19.39
CA PRO A 306 16.59 -16.61 -20.14
C PRO A 306 16.12 -16.59 -21.61
N THR A 307 15.05 -15.86 -21.95
CA THR A 307 14.53 -15.88 -23.33
C THR A 307 15.48 -15.25 -24.35
N THR A 308 16.45 -14.42 -23.91
CA THR A 308 17.53 -13.92 -24.77
C THR A 308 18.31 -15.05 -25.44
N TYR A 309 18.42 -16.20 -24.77
CA TYR A 309 19.15 -17.38 -25.26
C TYR A 309 18.21 -18.52 -25.66
N ASN A 310 16.95 -18.21 -25.99
CA ASN A 310 15.94 -19.20 -26.33
C ASN A 310 15.77 -20.28 -25.24
N ARG A 311 15.91 -19.88 -23.97
CA ARG A 311 15.66 -20.71 -22.78
C ARG A 311 14.31 -20.35 -22.18
N THR A 312 13.73 -21.29 -21.44
CA THR A 312 12.46 -21.05 -20.75
C THR A 312 12.66 -20.28 -19.45
N LEU A 313 11.59 -19.68 -18.92
CA LEU A 313 11.62 -19.05 -17.60
C LEU A 313 11.96 -20.07 -16.50
N ALA A 314 11.53 -21.33 -16.66
CA ALA A 314 11.89 -22.42 -15.77
C ALA A 314 13.39 -22.74 -15.81
N ASP A 315 14.03 -22.75 -16.99
CA ASP A 315 15.47 -22.96 -17.10
C ASP A 315 16.27 -21.90 -16.33
N GLY A 316 15.86 -20.64 -16.47
CA GLY A 316 16.47 -19.53 -15.73
C GLY A 316 16.25 -19.63 -14.23
N ALA A 317 15.02 -19.92 -13.79
CA ALA A 317 14.70 -20.10 -12.37
C ALA A 317 15.47 -21.27 -11.74
N ASN A 318 15.53 -22.41 -12.44
CA ASN A 318 16.15 -23.64 -11.95
C ASN A 318 17.67 -23.53 -11.79
N MET A 319 18.34 -22.73 -12.61
CA MET A 319 19.77 -22.44 -12.42
C MET A 319 20.02 -21.83 -11.02
N PHE A 320 19.24 -20.81 -10.64
CA PHE A 320 19.33 -20.21 -9.31
C PHE A 320 18.90 -21.19 -8.21
N ALA A 321 17.82 -21.94 -8.46
CA ALA A 321 17.27 -22.90 -7.53
C ALA A 321 18.30 -23.96 -7.13
N ARG A 322 19.05 -24.49 -8.11
CA ARG A 322 20.12 -25.47 -7.92
C ARG A 322 21.30 -24.90 -7.15
N ALA A 323 21.67 -23.64 -7.39
CA ALA A 323 22.71 -22.97 -6.61
C ALA A 323 22.31 -22.79 -5.13
N LEU A 324 21.04 -22.49 -4.86
CA LEU A 324 20.50 -22.35 -3.50
C LEU A 324 20.25 -23.68 -2.77
N LYS A 325 20.05 -24.78 -3.50
CA LYS A 325 19.60 -26.07 -2.97
C LYS A 325 20.45 -26.63 -1.82
N PRO A 326 21.80 -26.57 -1.84
CA PRO A 326 22.63 -27.04 -0.73
C PRO A 326 22.38 -26.32 0.59
N TYR A 327 21.83 -25.11 0.53
CA TYR A 327 21.60 -24.23 1.67
C TYR A 327 20.13 -24.13 2.10
N GLY A 328 19.21 -24.73 1.34
CA GLY A 328 17.77 -24.68 1.61
C GLY A 328 17.11 -23.33 1.26
N GLY A 329 17.74 -22.52 0.41
CA GLY A 329 17.19 -21.24 -0.05
C GLY A 329 16.08 -21.40 -1.09
N VAL A 330 15.24 -20.38 -1.21
CA VAL A 330 14.08 -20.33 -2.14
C VAL A 330 14.31 -19.31 -3.26
N VAL A 331 13.85 -19.63 -4.47
CA VAL A 331 13.75 -18.66 -5.57
C VAL A 331 12.30 -18.19 -5.69
N MET A 332 12.05 -16.92 -5.42
CA MET A 332 10.83 -16.23 -5.85
C MET A 332 11.03 -15.76 -7.29
N PHE A 333 10.35 -16.40 -8.24
CA PHE A 333 10.41 -16.03 -9.65
C PHE A 333 9.13 -15.30 -10.04
N ARG A 334 9.22 -14.00 -10.36
CA ARG A 334 8.03 -13.17 -10.61
C ARG A 334 7.36 -13.55 -11.93
N ALA A 335 6.05 -13.71 -11.89
CA ALA A 335 5.20 -13.94 -13.07
C ALA A 335 4.79 -12.66 -13.80
N PHE A 336 5.33 -11.50 -13.38
CA PHE A 336 5.11 -10.22 -14.03
C PHE A 336 5.97 -10.12 -15.30
N VAL A 337 5.53 -10.81 -16.35
CA VAL A 337 6.17 -10.91 -17.67
C VAL A 337 5.12 -10.65 -18.73
N TYR A 338 5.38 -9.69 -19.61
CA TYR A 338 4.51 -9.32 -20.72
C TYR A 338 5.31 -8.59 -21.79
N ASP A 339 4.76 -8.53 -23.00
CA ASP A 339 5.30 -7.70 -24.08
C ASP A 339 4.70 -6.29 -23.99
N HIS A 340 5.55 -5.28 -23.78
CA HIS A 340 5.17 -3.87 -23.69
C HIS A 340 5.34 -3.12 -25.02
N HIS A 341 5.47 -3.87 -26.12
CA HIS A 341 5.50 -3.37 -27.49
C HIS A 341 4.32 -3.89 -28.32
N ILE A 342 3.27 -4.41 -27.66
CA ILE A 342 2.05 -4.85 -28.34
C ILE A 342 1.34 -3.65 -28.97
N SER A 343 0.72 -3.87 -30.13
CA SER A 343 -0.01 -2.83 -30.87
C SER A 343 -1.49 -2.85 -30.51
N GLU A 344 -2.06 -1.69 -30.17
CA GLU A 344 -3.49 -1.52 -29.90
C GLU A 344 -4.34 -1.81 -31.15
N ASP A 345 -3.85 -1.50 -32.35
CA ASP A 345 -4.57 -1.75 -33.61
C ASP A 345 -4.91 -3.24 -33.82
N ASN A 346 -4.16 -4.14 -33.19
CA ASN A 346 -4.51 -5.55 -33.13
C ASN A 346 -5.43 -5.84 -31.94
N TRP A 347 -6.71 -6.03 -32.23
CA TRP A 347 -7.76 -6.33 -31.24
C TRP A 347 -7.60 -7.68 -30.51
N TYR A 348 -6.69 -8.55 -30.94
CA TYR A 348 -6.35 -9.78 -30.23
C TYR A 348 -5.18 -9.63 -29.25
N ASN A 349 -4.45 -8.50 -29.30
CA ASN A 349 -3.41 -8.23 -28.32
C ASN A 349 -4.04 -7.90 -26.97
N ASP A 350 -3.56 -8.55 -25.91
CA ASP A 350 -4.02 -8.32 -24.54
C ASP A 350 -2.92 -8.68 -23.55
N ARG A 351 -2.47 -7.68 -22.78
CA ARG A 351 -1.49 -7.89 -21.71
C ARG A 351 -2.02 -8.84 -20.64
N ALA A 352 -3.33 -8.88 -20.39
CA ALA A 352 -3.91 -9.72 -19.35
C ALA A 352 -3.68 -11.23 -19.60
N ASN A 353 -3.52 -11.64 -20.87
CA ASN A 353 -3.23 -13.03 -21.23
C ASN A 353 -1.80 -13.47 -20.88
N ALA A 354 -0.86 -12.53 -20.78
CA ALA A 354 0.58 -12.81 -20.87
C ALA A 354 1.07 -13.77 -19.78
N ALA A 355 0.69 -13.54 -18.52
CA ALA A 355 1.19 -14.36 -17.41
C ALA A 355 0.81 -15.84 -17.58
N VAL A 356 -0.40 -16.15 -18.06
CA VAL A 356 -0.80 -17.54 -18.34
C VAL A 356 -0.06 -18.08 -19.54
N ASP A 357 0.07 -17.32 -20.62
CA ASP A 357 0.74 -17.77 -21.84
C ASP A 357 2.22 -18.13 -21.59
N PHE A 358 2.92 -17.34 -20.77
CA PHE A 358 4.32 -17.59 -20.42
C PHE A 358 4.51 -18.76 -19.44
N PHE A 359 3.62 -18.92 -18.45
CA PHE A 359 3.88 -19.85 -17.34
C PHE A 359 3.09 -21.16 -17.39
N LYS A 360 1.88 -21.19 -17.98
CA LYS A 360 1.08 -22.42 -18.07
C LYS A 360 1.83 -23.59 -18.73
N PRO A 361 2.57 -23.40 -19.85
CA PRO A 361 3.34 -24.49 -20.47
C PRO A 361 4.54 -24.96 -19.63
N LEU A 362 4.85 -24.26 -18.53
CA LEU A 362 5.97 -24.52 -17.65
C LEU A 362 5.55 -25.22 -16.34
N ASP A 363 4.26 -25.48 -16.14
CA ASP A 363 3.79 -26.15 -14.93
C ASP A 363 4.48 -27.52 -14.73
N GLY A 364 5.06 -27.72 -13.55
CA GLY A 364 5.82 -28.91 -13.18
C GLY A 364 7.23 -29.00 -13.77
N LYS A 365 7.74 -27.94 -14.43
CA LYS A 365 9.13 -27.85 -14.91
C LYS A 365 10.05 -27.09 -13.96
N PHE A 366 9.50 -26.42 -12.95
CA PHE A 366 10.27 -25.71 -11.94
C PHE A 366 10.77 -26.67 -10.85
N ASP A 367 11.98 -26.44 -10.36
CA ASP A 367 12.56 -27.19 -9.24
C ASP A 367 11.79 -26.93 -7.93
N ASP A 368 11.88 -27.85 -6.98
CA ASP A 368 11.08 -27.89 -5.73
C ASP A 368 11.20 -26.66 -4.83
N ASN A 369 12.32 -25.94 -4.89
CA ASN A 369 12.57 -24.69 -4.16
C ASN A 369 12.34 -23.42 -4.99
N VAL A 370 11.67 -23.51 -6.14
CA VAL A 370 11.15 -22.36 -6.89
C VAL A 370 9.70 -22.11 -6.51
N VAL A 371 9.35 -20.83 -6.33
CA VAL A 371 8.00 -20.34 -6.11
C VAL A 371 7.71 -19.27 -7.17
N VAL A 372 6.67 -19.47 -7.97
CA VAL A 372 6.19 -18.48 -8.93
C VAL A 372 5.39 -17.42 -8.17
N GLN A 373 5.93 -16.20 -8.11
CA GLN A 373 5.33 -15.07 -7.40
C GLN A 373 4.40 -14.30 -8.36
N ILE A 374 3.10 -14.28 -8.09
CA ILE A 374 2.05 -13.81 -9.00
C ILE A 374 1.33 -12.61 -8.36
N LYS A 375 1.25 -11.48 -9.07
CA LYS A 375 0.42 -10.33 -8.64
C LYS A 375 -1.04 -10.75 -8.42
N TYR A 376 -1.77 -10.03 -7.57
CA TYR A 376 -3.17 -10.38 -7.30
C TYR A 376 -4.06 -10.41 -8.55
N GLY A 377 -3.78 -9.52 -9.51
CA GLY A 377 -4.41 -9.48 -10.82
C GLY A 377 -3.40 -9.59 -11.97
N PRO A 378 -3.87 -9.73 -13.21
CA PRO A 378 -3.03 -10.02 -14.37
C PRO A 378 -2.39 -8.78 -15.02
N ILE A 379 -2.70 -7.54 -14.59
CA ILE A 379 -2.11 -6.32 -15.13
C ILE A 379 -1.03 -5.75 -14.21
N ASP A 380 -1.39 -4.91 -13.23
CA ASP A 380 -0.41 -4.14 -12.46
C ASP A 380 -0.99 -3.39 -11.25
N PHE A 381 -1.53 -4.12 -10.28
CA PHE A 381 -1.95 -3.53 -8.99
C PHE A 381 -2.97 -2.37 -9.11
N GLN A 382 -3.85 -2.44 -10.11
CA GLN A 382 -4.84 -1.40 -10.37
C GLN A 382 -5.92 -1.33 -9.28
N VAL A 383 -6.66 -0.22 -9.22
CA VAL A 383 -7.70 0.03 -8.19
C VAL A 383 -8.72 -1.10 -8.03
N ARG A 384 -8.96 -1.85 -9.11
CA ARG A 384 -9.58 -3.17 -9.10
C ARG A 384 -9.05 -3.99 -10.27
N GLU A 385 -8.78 -5.27 -10.02
CA GLU A 385 -8.53 -6.29 -11.04
C GLU A 385 -9.26 -7.58 -10.63
N PRO A 386 -9.66 -8.46 -11.57
CA PRO A 386 -10.05 -9.81 -11.21
C PRO A 386 -8.84 -10.59 -10.69
N ALA A 387 -9.08 -11.64 -9.90
CA ALA A 387 -8.01 -12.54 -9.46
C ALA A 387 -7.27 -13.14 -10.67
N SER A 388 -5.94 -13.17 -10.64
CA SER A 388 -5.13 -13.68 -11.76
C SER A 388 -5.49 -15.14 -12.12
N PRO A 389 -5.82 -15.45 -13.39
CA PRO A 389 -6.15 -16.81 -13.80
C PRO A 389 -4.94 -17.76 -13.73
N LEU A 390 -3.72 -17.24 -13.59
CA LEU A 390 -2.53 -18.06 -13.44
C LEU A 390 -2.57 -18.96 -12.20
N PHE A 391 -3.24 -18.53 -11.11
CA PHE A 391 -3.47 -19.37 -9.94
C PHE A 391 -4.23 -20.68 -10.27
N ALA A 392 -5.11 -20.64 -11.28
CA ALA A 392 -5.86 -21.80 -11.77
C ALA A 392 -5.13 -22.64 -12.83
N ASN A 393 -3.96 -22.20 -13.29
CA ASN A 393 -3.16 -22.89 -14.33
C ASN A 393 -1.86 -23.51 -13.75
N LEU A 394 -1.59 -23.22 -12.48
CA LEU A 394 -0.50 -23.60 -11.55
C LEU A 394 -0.14 -25.03 -11.13
N TYR A 395 -0.87 -26.09 -11.49
CA TYR A 395 -1.13 -27.28 -10.63
C TYR A 395 0.08 -27.85 -9.87
N LYS A 396 1.22 -28.03 -10.52
CA LYS A 396 2.41 -28.72 -10.00
C LYS A 396 3.54 -27.78 -9.59
N THR A 397 3.30 -26.48 -9.56
CA THR A 397 4.32 -25.46 -9.31
C THR A 397 3.97 -24.64 -8.09
N ASN A 398 4.89 -24.48 -7.13
CA ASN A 398 4.66 -23.64 -5.96
C ASN A 398 4.34 -22.20 -6.37
N THR A 399 3.40 -21.56 -5.68
CA THR A 399 2.98 -20.18 -5.99
C THR A 399 2.87 -19.33 -4.74
N ALA A 400 3.17 -18.05 -4.88
CA ALA A 400 2.88 -17.03 -3.87
C ALA A 400 2.11 -15.86 -4.50
N ILE A 401 1.25 -15.20 -3.73
CA ILE A 401 0.64 -13.94 -4.14
C ILE A 401 1.60 -12.77 -3.88
N GLU A 402 1.67 -11.83 -4.81
CA GLU A 402 2.31 -10.53 -4.64
C GLU A 402 1.21 -9.46 -4.50
N LEU A 403 1.22 -8.76 -3.38
CA LEU A 403 0.36 -7.60 -3.10
C LEU A 403 1.20 -6.31 -3.15
N GLN A 404 0.53 -5.16 -3.25
CA GLN A 404 1.17 -3.86 -3.17
C GLN A 404 0.64 -3.12 -1.93
N VAL A 405 1.51 -2.87 -0.95
CA VAL A 405 1.22 -2.02 0.22
C VAL A 405 1.53 -0.56 -0.13
N THR A 406 2.63 -0.33 -0.86
CA THR A 406 2.90 0.98 -1.46
C THR A 406 1.79 1.31 -2.47
N GLN A 407 1.27 2.54 -2.44
CA GLN A 407 0.07 2.92 -3.17
C GLN A 407 0.38 3.51 -4.55
N GLU A 408 1.11 2.80 -5.42
CA GLU A 408 1.53 3.31 -6.74
C GLU A 408 0.37 3.89 -7.54
N TYR A 409 -0.65 3.06 -7.81
CA TYR A 409 -1.87 3.42 -8.56
C TYR A 409 -3.04 3.83 -7.65
N LEU A 410 -2.76 4.03 -6.36
CA LEU A 410 -3.76 4.21 -5.31
C LEU A 410 -3.48 5.50 -4.50
N GLY A 411 -3.01 6.53 -5.20
CA GLY A 411 -2.84 7.89 -4.68
C GLY A 411 -1.59 8.10 -3.83
N GLN A 412 -0.59 7.23 -3.96
CA GLN A 412 0.79 7.44 -3.52
C GLN A 412 0.95 7.89 -2.07
N GLN A 413 0.10 7.37 -1.17
CA GLN A 413 0.01 7.73 0.26
C GLN A 413 -0.29 9.21 0.54
N SER A 414 -0.54 10.00 -0.51
CA SER A 414 -1.21 11.29 -0.43
C SER A 414 -2.71 11.13 -0.22
N HIS A 415 -3.27 10.01 -0.70
CA HIS A 415 -4.65 9.60 -0.51
C HIS A 415 -4.74 8.53 0.58
N LEU A 416 -5.74 8.63 1.46
CA LEU A 416 -6.16 7.53 2.31
C LEU A 416 -6.80 6.46 1.44
N VAL A 417 -6.22 5.25 1.43
CA VAL A 417 -6.76 4.03 0.83
C VAL A 417 -6.41 2.84 1.71
N TYR A 418 -7.39 2.27 2.39
CA TYR A 418 -7.25 1.04 3.17
C TYR A 418 -7.49 -0.16 2.23
N LEU A 419 -6.43 -0.92 2.00
CA LEU A 419 -6.36 -1.97 0.98
C LEU A 419 -6.95 -3.34 1.35
N PRO A 420 -7.07 -3.74 2.64
CA PRO A 420 -7.57 -5.06 3.01
C PRO A 420 -8.94 -5.43 2.41
N PRO A 421 -9.94 -4.53 2.30
CA PRO A 421 -11.19 -4.84 1.62
C PRO A 421 -10.97 -5.26 0.15
N LEU A 422 -10.08 -4.59 -0.59
CA LEU A 422 -9.69 -5.00 -1.95
C LEU A 422 -9.06 -6.39 -1.93
N TRP A 423 -8.06 -6.61 -1.08
CA TRP A 423 -7.35 -7.90 -1.02
C TRP A 423 -8.27 -9.05 -0.66
N GLN A 424 -9.24 -8.84 0.23
CA GLN A 424 -10.24 -9.86 0.58
C GLN A 424 -11.09 -10.28 -0.63
N THR A 425 -11.40 -9.36 -1.55
CA THR A 425 -12.12 -9.73 -2.80
C THR A 425 -11.32 -10.71 -3.65
N ILE A 426 -9.99 -10.62 -3.63
CA ILE A 426 -9.10 -11.54 -4.36
C ILE A 426 -8.94 -12.85 -3.59
N LEU A 427 -8.57 -12.77 -2.30
CA LEU A 427 -8.28 -13.93 -1.46
C LEU A 427 -9.47 -14.87 -1.31
N GLY A 428 -10.68 -14.29 -1.23
CA GLY A 428 -11.95 -14.99 -1.16
C GLY A 428 -12.54 -15.39 -2.51
N PHE A 429 -11.90 -15.07 -3.64
CA PHE A 429 -12.42 -15.45 -4.95
C PHE A 429 -12.24 -16.96 -5.19
N ASP A 430 -13.35 -17.66 -5.50
CA ASP A 430 -13.34 -19.09 -5.84
C ASP A 430 -13.11 -19.27 -7.34
N LEU A 431 -11.95 -19.81 -7.71
CA LEU A 431 -11.60 -20.07 -9.11
C LEU A 431 -12.30 -21.31 -9.70
N ARG A 432 -12.95 -22.15 -8.88
CA ARG A 432 -13.72 -23.33 -9.33
C ARG A 432 -12.91 -24.34 -10.15
N VAL A 433 -11.62 -24.49 -9.83
CA VAL A 433 -10.74 -25.46 -10.50
C VAL A 433 -11.28 -26.88 -10.35
N ASP A 434 -11.39 -27.62 -11.45
CA ASP A 434 -12.03 -28.95 -11.53
C ASP A 434 -13.48 -28.98 -10.98
N GLN A 435 -14.21 -27.86 -11.08
CA GLN A 435 -15.57 -27.69 -10.53
C GLN A 435 -15.62 -27.84 -8.99
N LYS A 436 -14.49 -27.62 -8.30
CA LYS A 436 -14.38 -27.69 -6.83
C LYS A 436 -14.00 -26.35 -6.23
N PRO A 437 -14.38 -26.07 -4.97
CA PRO A 437 -13.92 -24.88 -4.27
C PRO A 437 -12.40 -24.75 -4.33
N SER A 438 -11.95 -23.62 -4.83
CA SER A 438 -10.55 -23.31 -5.11
C SER A 438 -10.33 -21.82 -4.85
N LEU A 439 -10.52 -21.42 -3.58
CA LEU A 439 -10.28 -20.06 -3.15
C LEU A 439 -8.81 -19.69 -3.40
N VAL A 440 -8.54 -18.46 -3.84
CA VAL A 440 -7.15 -18.01 -4.09
C VAL A 440 -6.27 -18.25 -2.86
N ARG A 441 -6.78 -17.98 -1.64
CA ARG A 441 -6.06 -18.25 -0.39
C ARG A 441 -5.66 -19.73 -0.24
N ASP A 442 -6.53 -20.67 -0.58
CA ASP A 442 -6.25 -22.11 -0.48
C ASP A 442 -5.25 -22.60 -1.54
N ILE A 443 -5.18 -21.89 -2.68
CA ILE A 443 -4.19 -22.17 -3.74
C ILE A 443 -2.80 -21.70 -3.32
N ILE A 444 -2.70 -20.47 -2.79
CA ILE A 444 -1.40 -19.87 -2.46
C ILE A 444 -0.77 -20.49 -1.20
N SER A 445 -1.54 -21.06 -0.28
CA SER A 445 -0.98 -21.87 0.82
C SER A 445 -0.48 -23.24 0.37
N GLY A 446 -0.84 -23.66 -0.85
CA GLY A 446 -0.56 -25.00 -1.38
C GLY A 446 -1.62 -26.04 -1.02
N GLN A 447 -2.59 -25.72 -0.15
CA GLN A 447 -3.61 -26.66 0.32
C GLN A 447 -4.46 -27.24 -0.82
N ARG A 448 -4.85 -26.44 -1.82
CA ARG A 448 -5.70 -26.91 -2.92
C ARG A 448 -5.00 -27.90 -3.86
N PHE A 449 -3.67 -27.86 -3.96
CA PHE A 449 -2.89 -28.63 -4.94
C PHE A 449 -1.72 -29.44 -4.31
N ASP A 450 -1.73 -29.60 -2.98
CA ASP A 450 -0.71 -30.33 -2.21
C ASP A 450 0.73 -29.88 -2.50
N ARG A 451 0.94 -28.56 -2.61
CA ARG A 451 2.26 -27.98 -2.90
C ARG A 451 3.05 -27.77 -1.61
N PRO A 452 4.36 -28.11 -1.58
CA PRO A 452 5.17 -28.01 -0.36
C PRO A 452 5.53 -26.57 0.03
N LEU A 453 5.56 -25.64 -0.94
CA LEU A 453 5.83 -24.23 -0.70
C LEU A 453 4.72 -23.36 -1.30
N GLY A 454 4.53 -22.20 -0.67
CA GLY A 454 3.62 -21.17 -1.12
C GLY A 454 3.53 -20.06 -0.08
N GLY A 455 2.78 -19.02 -0.42
CA GLY A 455 2.39 -17.99 0.54
C GLY A 455 2.33 -16.60 -0.06
N TRP A 456 3.03 -15.67 0.58
CA TRP A 456 2.77 -14.24 0.45
C TRP A 456 4.04 -13.45 0.23
N ALA A 457 3.92 -12.44 -0.63
CA ALA A 457 4.85 -11.35 -0.79
C ALA A 457 4.05 -10.04 -0.87
N ALA A 458 4.61 -8.94 -0.36
CA ALA A 458 4.05 -7.60 -0.59
C ALA A 458 5.15 -6.57 -0.84
N VAL A 459 4.93 -5.69 -1.82
CA VAL A 459 5.78 -4.53 -2.08
C VAL A 459 5.43 -3.44 -1.07
N VAL A 460 6.34 -3.13 -0.13
CA VAL A 460 6.05 -2.23 1.00
C VAL A 460 6.68 -0.86 0.80
N ASN A 461 7.97 -0.81 0.45
CA ASN A 461 8.70 0.44 0.18
C ASN A 461 8.70 1.44 1.35
N VAL A 462 9.13 0.98 2.53
CA VAL A 462 9.35 1.89 3.67
C VAL A 462 10.56 2.77 3.42
N GLY A 463 10.46 4.05 3.77
CA GLY A 463 11.55 5.01 3.69
C GLY A 463 11.95 5.58 5.05
N THR A 464 12.84 6.57 5.03
CA THR A 464 13.40 7.19 6.23
C THR A 464 12.45 8.11 7.00
N ASN A 465 11.32 8.52 6.41
CA ASN A 465 10.33 9.35 7.11
C ASN A 465 9.86 8.66 8.39
N SER A 466 9.55 9.44 9.43
CA SER A 466 9.04 8.89 10.69
C SER A 466 7.70 8.17 10.53
N THR A 467 6.95 8.47 9.47
CA THR A 467 5.71 7.79 9.09
C THR A 467 5.93 6.48 8.33
N TRP A 468 7.19 6.13 7.99
CA TRP A 468 7.63 4.96 7.20
C TRP A 468 7.14 4.94 5.75
N LEU A 469 5.83 5.03 5.53
CA LEU A 469 5.17 4.98 4.22
C LEU A 469 4.73 6.37 3.72
N GLY A 470 5.17 7.45 4.36
CA GLY A 470 4.76 8.81 4.02
C GLY A 470 3.50 9.27 4.74
N SER A 471 2.59 8.35 5.07
CA SER A 471 1.35 8.63 5.80
C SER A 471 1.20 7.77 7.06
N HIS A 472 0.75 8.37 8.18
CA HIS A 472 0.40 7.63 9.39
C HIS A 472 -0.66 6.57 9.12
N LEU A 473 -1.67 6.88 8.30
CA LEU A 473 -2.77 5.96 8.03
C LEU A 473 -2.38 4.83 7.06
N ALA A 474 -1.38 5.04 6.19
CA ALA A 474 -0.90 4.00 5.27
C ALA A 474 -0.22 2.82 6.00
N MET A 475 0.28 3.02 7.22
CA MET A 475 0.86 1.95 8.04
C MET A 475 -0.16 0.87 8.45
N SER A 476 -1.47 1.17 8.38
CA SER A 476 -2.52 0.16 8.58
C SER A 476 -2.48 -0.92 7.50
N ASN A 477 -2.07 -0.60 6.27
CA ASN A 477 -1.96 -1.55 5.17
C ASN A 477 -0.83 -2.56 5.40
N LEU A 478 0.32 -2.12 5.92
CA LEU A 478 1.42 -3.02 6.30
C LEU A 478 1.02 -3.92 7.49
N TYR A 479 0.36 -3.34 8.49
CA TYR A 479 -0.16 -4.11 9.63
C TYR A 479 -1.13 -5.20 9.15
N ALA A 480 -2.10 -4.81 8.34
CA ALA A 480 -3.11 -5.72 7.81
C ALA A 480 -2.53 -6.80 6.91
N TYR A 481 -1.54 -6.47 6.07
CA TYR A 481 -0.82 -7.46 5.27
C TYR A 481 -0.26 -8.58 6.14
N GLY A 482 0.45 -8.26 7.23
CA GLY A 482 1.00 -9.27 8.13
C GLY A 482 -0.09 -10.10 8.85
N ARG A 483 -1.20 -9.46 9.24
CA ARG A 483 -2.35 -10.17 9.84
C ARG A 483 -2.99 -11.15 8.85
N LEU A 484 -3.25 -10.72 7.61
CA LEU A 484 -3.85 -11.56 6.55
C LEU A 484 -2.91 -12.67 6.07
N ALA A 485 -1.60 -12.41 6.02
CA ALA A 485 -0.60 -13.43 5.68
C ALA A 485 -0.53 -14.56 6.72
N TRP A 486 -0.94 -14.27 7.97
CA TRP A 486 -1.11 -15.26 9.02
C TRP A 486 -2.47 -15.96 8.97
N GLU A 487 -3.56 -15.19 8.88
CA GLU A 487 -4.94 -15.69 8.81
C GLU A 487 -5.74 -14.90 7.75
N PRO A 488 -5.91 -15.45 6.53
CA PRO A 488 -6.54 -14.74 5.41
C PRO A 488 -8.05 -14.58 5.54
N THR A 489 -8.67 -15.18 6.56
CA THR A 489 -10.12 -15.07 6.81
C THR A 489 -10.47 -13.98 7.82
N LEU A 490 -9.49 -13.31 8.42
CA LEU A 490 -9.72 -12.17 9.32
C LEU A 490 -10.51 -11.07 8.62
N ASP A 491 -11.41 -10.45 9.36
CA ASP A 491 -12.23 -9.34 8.90
C ASP A 491 -11.40 -8.04 8.79
N SER A 492 -11.62 -7.27 7.71
CA SER A 492 -10.85 -6.05 7.44
C SER A 492 -11.12 -4.95 8.48
N GLU A 493 -12.35 -4.89 8.99
CA GLU A 493 -12.77 -3.92 10.01
C GLU A 493 -12.12 -4.26 11.35
N ASP A 494 -12.14 -5.53 11.76
CA ASP A 494 -11.48 -5.97 12.99
C ASP A 494 -9.97 -5.66 12.97
N ILE A 495 -9.30 -5.93 11.84
CA ILE A 495 -7.88 -5.63 11.67
C ILE A 495 -7.60 -4.12 11.83
N VAL A 496 -8.41 -3.25 11.21
CA VAL A 496 -8.17 -1.80 11.30
C VAL A 496 -8.46 -1.29 12.70
N GLN A 497 -9.48 -1.81 13.37
CA GLN A 497 -9.79 -1.44 14.75
C GLN A 497 -8.64 -1.80 15.71
N ASP A 498 -8.03 -2.99 15.56
CA ASP A 498 -6.86 -3.39 16.32
C ASP A 498 -5.68 -2.44 16.07
N TRP A 499 -5.40 -2.12 14.81
CA TRP A 499 -4.35 -1.19 14.45
C TRP A 499 -4.60 0.22 15.01
N ILE A 500 -5.84 0.72 14.97
CA ILE A 500 -6.22 2.03 15.51
C ILE A 500 -6.01 2.06 17.03
N ARG A 501 -6.40 1.00 17.76
CA ARG A 501 -6.17 0.91 19.21
C ARG A 501 -4.70 0.97 19.57
N LEU A 502 -3.86 0.27 18.81
CA LEU A 502 -2.41 0.24 18.98
C LEU A 502 -1.74 1.57 18.59
N THR A 503 -2.28 2.26 17.57
CA THR A 503 -1.66 3.45 16.98
C THR A 503 -2.17 4.74 17.59
N PHE A 504 -3.48 4.94 17.70
CA PHE A 504 -4.11 6.17 18.18
C PHE A 504 -4.72 6.05 19.60
N GLY A 505 -4.84 4.84 20.13
CA GLY A 505 -5.32 4.60 21.49
C GLY A 505 -6.76 4.09 21.57
N LEU A 506 -7.27 3.95 22.80
CA LEU A 506 -8.51 3.22 23.10
C LEU A 506 -9.79 4.08 23.07
N ASP A 507 -9.69 5.36 22.70
CA ASP A 507 -10.87 6.23 22.63
C ASP A 507 -11.81 5.70 21.54
N ARG A 508 -13.00 5.28 21.95
CA ARG A 508 -14.01 4.69 21.05
C ARG A 508 -14.39 5.61 19.90
N ARG A 509 -14.42 6.93 20.11
CA ARG A 509 -14.74 7.88 19.03
C ARG A 509 -13.63 7.91 17.98
N ILE A 510 -12.36 7.81 18.40
CA ILE A 510 -11.23 7.69 17.46
C ILE A 510 -11.36 6.38 16.67
N VAL A 511 -11.58 5.26 17.36
CA VAL A 511 -11.74 3.93 16.73
C VAL A 511 -12.87 3.95 15.72
N ASP A 512 -14.09 4.29 16.14
CA ASP A 512 -15.29 4.26 15.29
C ASP A 512 -15.12 5.17 14.06
N THR A 513 -14.57 6.39 14.25
CA THR A 513 -14.38 7.36 13.15
C THR A 513 -13.32 6.88 12.16
N LEU A 514 -12.15 6.44 12.64
CA LEU A 514 -11.08 6.00 11.75
C LEU A 514 -11.41 4.70 11.03
N THR A 515 -12.14 3.79 11.70
CA THR A 515 -12.66 2.58 11.07
C THR A 515 -13.58 2.93 9.91
N GLN A 516 -14.54 3.84 10.11
CA GLN A 516 -15.43 4.29 9.04
C GLN A 516 -14.64 4.89 7.86
N MET A 517 -13.75 5.85 8.14
CA MET A 517 -12.91 6.48 7.11
C MET A 517 -12.10 5.43 6.32
N SER A 518 -11.48 4.48 7.01
CA SER A 518 -10.70 3.42 6.37
C SER A 518 -11.58 2.52 5.50
N MET A 519 -12.73 2.05 5.98
CA MET A 519 -13.60 1.14 5.20
C MET A 519 -14.24 1.83 3.99
N GLU A 520 -14.49 3.14 4.06
CA GLU A 520 -15.02 3.93 2.94
C GLU A 520 -13.93 4.35 1.92
N SER A 521 -12.66 4.31 2.31
CA SER A 521 -11.57 4.92 1.53
C SER A 521 -11.27 4.27 0.18
N TRP A 522 -11.23 2.94 0.09
CA TRP A 522 -11.01 2.26 -1.20
C TRP A 522 -12.21 2.40 -2.15
N PRO A 523 -13.47 2.14 -1.72
CA PRO A 523 -14.63 2.41 -2.58
C PRO A 523 -14.72 3.86 -3.05
N ALA A 524 -14.36 4.83 -2.20
CA ALA A 524 -14.28 6.23 -2.61
C ALA A 524 -13.23 6.43 -3.71
N TYR A 525 -12.01 5.92 -3.50
CA TYR A 525 -10.92 6.03 -4.48
C TYR A 525 -11.26 5.35 -5.81
N GLU A 526 -11.81 4.13 -5.79
CA GLU A 526 -12.34 3.45 -6.98
C GLU A 526 -13.35 4.34 -7.73
N ASN A 527 -14.33 4.88 -7.00
CA ASN A 527 -15.38 5.70 -7.58
C ASN A 527 -14.86 6.94 -8.32
N TYR A 528 -13.85 7.65 -7.80
CA TYR A 528 -13.31 8.85 -8.44
C TYR A 528 -12.08 8.63 -9.35
N SER A 529 -11.56 7.41 -9.49
CA SER A 529 -10.38 7.14 -10.32
C SER A 529 -10.62 6.14 -11.46
N GLY A 530 -11.31 5.04 -11.19
CA GLY A 530 -11.55 3.96 -12.15
C GLY A 530 -12.53 2.97 -11.57
N ASN A 531 -13.73 2.88 -12.16
CA ASN A 531 -14.83 2.03 -11.72
C ASN A 531 -15.31 1.08 -12.84
N LEU A 532 -16.26 0.19 -12.53
CA LEU A 532 -16.78 -0.83 -13.45
C LEU A 532 -15.72 -1.82 -13.99
N GLY A 533 -14.61 -1.96 -13.27
CA GLY A 533 -13.50 -2.81 -13.68
C GLY A 533 -12.62 -2.19 -14.75
N ILE A 534 -12.72 -0.88 -15.00
CA ILE A 534 -11.65 -0.16 -15.67
C ILE A 534 -10.46 -0.02 -14.72
N GLN A 535 -9.26 0.09 -15.28
CA GLN A 535 -8.02 0.27 -14.51
C GLN A 535 -8.00 1.64 -13.81
N THR A 536 -6.97 1.92 -12.99
CA THR A 536 -6.80 3.27 -12.44
C THR A 536 -6.52 4.21 -13.61
N LEU A 537 -7.42 5.17 -13.91
CA LEU A 537 -7.29 6.12 -15.04
C LEU A 537 -6.24 7.22 -14.79
N THR A 538 -5.13 6.83 -14.18
CA THR A 538 -3.97 7.67 -13.93
C THR A 538 -3.11 7.77 -15.20
N ASP A 539 -2.16 8.69 -15.19
CA ASP A 539 -1.07 8.69 -16.17
C ASP A 539 -0.17 7.46 -16.04
N ILE A 540 -0.28 6.51 -16.97
CA ILE A 540 0.54 5.30 -17.03
C ILE A 540 1.85 5.49 -17.82
N LEU A 541 2.10 6.68 -18.38
CA LEU A 541 3.28 6.99 -19.16
C LEU A 541 4.32 7.78 -18.36
N TYR A 542 3.94 8.28 -17.19
CA TYR A 542 4.80 9.09 -16.35
C TYR A 542 4.84 8.61 -14.89
N THR A 543 4.11 9.26 -13.98
CA THR A 543 4.31 9.09 -12.52
C THR A 543 3.31 8.17 -11.84
N HIS A 544 2.22 7.81 -12.51
CA HIS A 544 1.12 6.99 -11.99
C HIS A 544 0.36 7.64 -10.83
N TYR A 545 0.23 8.98 -10.82
CA TYR A 545 -0.38 9.70 -9.70
C TYR A 545 -1.72 10.39 -9.95
N GLY A 546 -1.78 11.31 -10.90
CA GLY A 546 -2.96 12.13 -11.22
C GLY A 546 -3.70 11.61 -12.46
N PRO A 547 -4.93 12.11 -12.71
CA PRO A 547 -5.78 11.66 -13.79
C PRO A 547 -5.16 11.96 -15.16
N ASN A 548 -5.14 10.95 -16.03
CA ASN A 548 -4.83 11.11 -17.45
C ASN A 548 -5.46 9.93 -18.21
N PRO A 549 -6.79 9.91 -18.37
CA PRO A 549 -7.49 8.79 -19.01
C PRO A 549 -7.03 8.56 -20.46
N ALA A 550 -6.60 9.62 -21.16
CA ALA A 550 -6.06 9.51 -22.51
C ALA A 550 -4.78 8.65 -22.57
N SER A 551 -3.98 8.62 -21.49
CA SER A 551 -2.74 7.85 -21.44
C SER A 551 -2.95 6.33 -21.48
N GLN A 552 -4.17 5.86 -21.24
CA GLN A 552 -4.49 4.43 -21.25
C GLN A 552 -4.37 3.84 -22.65
N ASP A 553 -4.72 4.63 -23.68
CA ASP A 553 -4.79 4.21 -25.08
C ASP A 553 -3.63 4.82 -25.90
N GLY A 554 -3.46 4.41 -27.15
CA GLY A 554 -2.46 4.92 -28.10
C GLY A 554 -1.00 4.53 -27.79
N ASN A 555 -0.78 3.49 -26.98
CA ASN A 555 0.54 3.10 -26.49
C ASN A 555 0.75 1.57 -26.44
N GLY A 556 1.98 1.11 -26.18
CA GLY A 556 2.34 -0.32 -26.18
C GLY A 556 2.15 -1.07 -24.86
N TRP A 557 1.70 -0.41 -23.78
CA TRP A 557 1.69 -0.98 -22.43
C TRP A 557 0.56 -1.95 -22.17
N GLY A 558 -0.42 -2.06 -23.07
CA GLY A 558 -1.50 -3.04 -23.00
C GLY A 558 -2.53 -2.77 -21.90
N GLN A 559 -2.54 -1.56 -21.34
CA GLN A 559 -3.50 -1.10 -20.33
C GLN A 559 -4.65 -0.32 -20.98
N TRP A 560 -5.16 -0.80 -22.11
CA TRP A 560 -6.11 -0.06 -22.92
C TRP A 560 -7.52 -0.04 -22.35
N THR A 561 -8.24 1.04 -22.62
CA THR A 561 -9.69 1.15 -22.49
C THR A 561 -10.40 1.02 -23.84
N ARG A 562 -9.65 1.21 -24.94
CA ARG A 562 -10.14 1.26 -26.33
C ARG A 562 -11.31 2.22 -26.49
N ALA A 563 -11.34 3.30 -25.70
CA ALA A 563 -12.47 4.20 -25.69
C ALA A 563 -12.52 5.02 -26.99
N ASP A 564 -13.70 5.11 -27.57
CA ASP A 564 -14.00 6.02 -28.67
C ASP A 564 -15.31 6.78 -28.40
N HIS A 565 -15.88 7.42 -29.42
CA HIS A 565 -17.12 8.19 -29.30
C HIS A 565 -18.39 7.35 -29.05
N LEU A 566 -18.35 6.02 -29.17
CA LEU A 566 -19.49 5.12 -29.02
C LEU A 566 -19.33 4.14 -27.85
N SER A 567 -18.13 3.63 -27.63
CA SER A 567 -17.89 2.48 -26.76
C SER A 567 -16.60 2.58 -25.95
N ILE A 568 -16.52 1.70 -24.93
CA ILE A 568 -15.42 1.62 -23.96
C ILE A 568 -15.30 0.18 -23.43
N GLY A 569 -14.10 -0.19 -22.98
CA GLY A 569 -13.79 -1.45 -22.30
C GLY A 569 -12.94 -2.38 -23.16
N MET A 570 -12.57 -3.53 -22.62
CA MET A 570 -11.80 -4.55 -23.34
C MET A 570 -12.68 -5.78 -23.58
N ASP A 571 -12.87 -6.19 -24.84
CA ASP A 571 -13.55 -7.46 -25.13
C ASP A 571 -12.59 -8.61 -24.85
N ARG A 572 -12.74 -9.21 -23.67
CA ARG A 572 -11.95 -10.35 -23.18
C ARG A 572 -12.73 -11.65 -23.24
N THR A 573 -13.87 -11.68 -23.93
CA THR A 573 -14.66 -12.89 -24.16
C THR A 573 -13.91 -13.89 -25.04
N VAL A 574 -14.24 -15.17 -24.93
CA VAL A 574 -13.74 -16.23 -25.80
C VAL A 574 -14.37 -16.15 -27.18
N LYS A 575 -15.67 -15.83 -27.26
CA LYS A 575 -16.42 -15.84 -28.51
C LYS A 575 -15.96 -14.78 -29.50
N ASN A 576 -15.64 -13.58 -29.03
CA ASN A 576 -15.40 -12.43 -29.91
C ASN A 576 -14.11 -11.66 -29.59
N GLY A 577 -13.60 -11.76 -28.37
CA GLY A 577 -12.51 -10.94 -27.88
C GLY A 577 -11.13 -11.61 -27.86
N THR A 578 -10.32 -11.16 -26.90
CA THR A 578 -8.93 -11.58 -26.67
C THR A 578 -8.81 -12.98 -26.06
N LYS A 579 -9.94 -13.62 -25.73
CA LYS A 579 -10.05 -14.95 -25.11
C LYS A 579 -9.49 -15.07 -23.69
N PHE A 580 -9.22 -13.95 -23.02
CA PHE A 580 -8.70 -13.94 -21.65
C PHE A 580 -9.66 -14.61 -20.64
N SER A 581 -10.96 -14.40 -20.74
CA SER A 581 -11.96 -15.10 -19.91
C SER A 581 -11.84 -16.63 -19.99
N GLY A 582 -11.42 -17.17 -21.14
CA GLY A 582 -11.18 -18.60 -21.34
C GLY A 582 -9.93 -19.15 -20.64
N GLN A 583 -9.10 -18.30 -20.05
CA GLN A 583 -7.98 -18.72 -19.20
C GLN A 583 -8.43 -19.16 -17.80
N TYR A 584 -9.65 -18.80 -17.39
CA TYR A 584 -10.26 -19.28 -16.16
C TYR A 584 -10.89 -20.68 -16.32
N PRO A 585 -11.11 -21.42 -15.22
CA PRO A 585 -11.91 -22.65 -15.26
C PRO A 585 -13.32 -22.39 -15.82
N ALA A 586 -13.91 -23.41 -16.45
CA ALA A 586 -15.10 -23.27 -17.30
C ALA A 586 -16.29 -22.56 -16.62
N GLU A 587 -16.50 -22.78 -15.32
CA GLU A 587 -17.59 -22.13 -14.56
C GLU A 587 -17.38 -20.62 -14.43
N VAL A 588 -16.16 -20.19 -14.10
CA VAL A 588 -15.78 -18.78 -13.98
C VAL A 588 -15.70 -18.13 -15.36
N ALA A 589 -15.15 -18.84 -16.35
CA ALA A 589 -15.13 -18.37 -17.73
C ALA A 589 -16.54 -18.08 -18.25
N ALA A 590 -17.51 -18.96 -17.98
CA ALA A 590 -18.91 -18.77 -18.40
C ALA A 590 -19.58 -17.56 -17.75
N MET A 591 -19.24 -17.24 -16.50
CA MET A 591 -19.70 -16.04 -15.81
C MET A 591 -19.19 -14.77 -16.50
N TYR A 592 -17.92 -14.75 -16.88
CA TYR A 592 -17.30 -13.59 -17.54
C TYR A 592 -17.59 -13.50 -19.04
N GLU A 593 -17.99 -14.60 -19.69
CA GLU A 593 -18.30 -14.64 -21.12
C GLU A 593 -19.55 -13.82 -21.49
N ASN A 594 -20.52 -13.71 -20.58
CA ASN A 594 -21.80 -13.05 -20.84
C ASN A 594 -21.95 -11.79 -19.98
N ILE A 595 -22.47 -10.72 -20.60
CA ILE A 595 -22.70 -9.43 -19.94
C ILE A 595 -23.70 -9.58 -18.79
N GLU A 596 -24.73 -10.40 -18.96
CA GLU A 596 -25.81 -10.62 -17.98
C GLU A 596 -25.36 -11.37 -16.72
N THR A 597 -24.18 -11.99 -16.75
CA THR A 597 -23.62 -12.73 -15.61
C THR A 597 -22.33 -12.12 -15.08
N THR A 598 -21.71 -11.20 -15.83
CA THR A 598 -20.51 -10.50 -15.41
C THR A 598 -20.87 -9.44 -14.36
N PRO A 599 -20.24 -9.44 -13.16
CA PRO A 599 -20.46 -8.40 -12.18
C PRO A 599 -20.21 -7.00 -12.73
N ASP A 600 -21.07 -6.02 -12.42
CA ASP A 600 -20.94 -4.63 -12.92
C ASP A 600 -19.55 -4.04 -12.62
N ASN A 601 -18.96 -4.35 -11.46
CA ASN A 601 -17.64 -3.88 -11.05
C ASN A 601 -16.46 -4.54 -11.81
N LEU A 602 -16.74 -5.42 -12.77
CA LEU A 602 -15.76 -6.02 -13.69
C LEU A 602 -16.25 -5.98 -15.15
N LEU A 603 -17.33 -5.26 -15.46
CA LEU A 603 -17.92 -5.24 -16.79
C LEU A 603 -16.93 -4.77 -17.85
N LEU A 604 -16.30 -3.61 -17.65
CA LEU A 604 -15.36 -3.01 -18.61
C LEU A 604 -14.02 -3.76 -18.67
N TRP A 605 -13.76 -4.62 -17.69
CA TRP A 605 -12.63 -5.54 -17.75
C TRP A 605 -12.87 -6.64 -18.78
N PHE A 606 -14.09 -7.19 -18.85
CA PHE A 606 -14.38 -8.36 -19.68
C PHE A 606 -15.07 -8.04 -21.00
N HIS A 607 -15.72 -6.89 -21.10
CA HIS A 607 -16.54 -6.52 -22.25
C HIS A 607 -16.18 -5.14 -22.79
N HIS A 608 -16.15 -5.01 -24.12
CA HIS A 608 -16.18 -3.73 -24.80
C HIS A 608 -17.63 -3.41 -25.20
N VAL A 609 -18.19 -2.34 -24.66
CA VAL A 609 -19.63 -2.05 -24.75
C VAL A 609 -19.89 -0.60 -25.13
N ASN A 610 -21.04 -0.35 -25.76
CA ASN A 610 -21.52 1.02 -25.96
C ASN A 610 -21.71 1.71 -24.60
N TYR A 611 -21.46 3.02 -24.53
CA TYR A 611 -21.72 3.82 -23.33
C TYR A 611 -23.16 3.71 -22.80
N THR A 612 -24.12 3.42 -23.69
CA THR A 612 -25.54 3.25 -23.36
C THR A 612 -25.91 1.83 -22.86
N GLN A 613 -24.96 0.90 -22.80
CA GLN A 613 -25.18 -0.43 -22.22
C GLN A 613 -25.71 -0.28 -20.80
N ARG A 614 -26.79 -1.00 -20.47
CA ARG A 614 -27.35 -0.97 -19.12
C ARG A 614 -26.64 -1.97 -18.22
N LEU A 615 -26.31 -1.48 -17.03
CA LEU A 615 -25.80 -2.26 -15.90
C LEU A 615 -26.94 -3.00 -15.19
N HIS A 616 -26.60 -3.90 -14.26
CA HIS A 616 -27.60 -4.56 -13.42
C HIS A 616 -28.40 -3.57 -12.56
N SER A 617 -27.80 -2.43 -12.22
CA SER A 617 -28.48 -1.30 -11.56
C SER A 617 -29.54 -0.59 -12.42
N GLY A 618 -29.60 -0.86 -13.72
CA GLY A 618 -30.47 -0.21 -14.69
C GLY A 618 -29.92 1.09 -15.30
N LYS A 619 -28.88 1.70 -14.71
CA LYS A 619 -28.16 2.85 -15.29
C LYS A 619 -27.37 2.43 -16.52
N THR A 620 -27.12 3.36 -17.43
CA THR A 620 -26.13 3.15 -18.50
C THR A 620 -24.72 3.18 -17.92
N VAL A 621 -23.76 2.58 -18.61
CA VAL A 621 -22.33 2.63 -18.25
C VAL A 621 -21.90 4.08 -18.03
N ILE A 622 -22.16 4.99 -18.98
CA ILE A 622 -21.71 6.38 -18.87
C ILE A 622 -22.39 7.15 -17.74
N GLN A 623 -23.69 6.92 -17.49
CA GLN A 623 -24.38 7.58 -16.39
C GLN A 623 -23.89 7.07 -15.03
N HIS A 624 -23.59 5.77 -14.92
CA HIS A 624 -22.91 5.24 -13.73
C HIS A 624 -21.54 5.88 -13.56
N PHE A 625 -20.77 6.00 -14.65
CA PHE A 625 -19.45 6.63 -14.64
C PHE A 625 -19.53 8.03 -14.01
N TYR A 626 -20.40 8.91 -14.51
CA TYR A 626 -20.59 10.23 -13.93
C TYR A 626 -20.99 10.18 -12.46
N ASP A 627 -22.02 9.38 -12.13
CA ASP A 627 -22.52 9.28 -10.76
C ASP A 627 -21.47 8.79 -9.76
N ALA A 628 -20.67 7.78 -10.14
CA ALA A 628 -19.61 7.23 -9.30
C ALA A 628 -18.53 8.28 -9.04
N HIS A 629 -18.02 8.98 -10.06
CA HIS A 629 -16.97 9.98 -9.86
C HIS A 629 -17.41 11.13 -8.95
N TYR A 630 -18.66 11.61 -9.08
CA TYR A 630 -19.23 12.58 -8.14
C TYR A 630 -19.35 12.01 -6.73
N THR A 631 -19.91 10.81 -6.58
CA THR A 631 -20.11 10.16 -5.26
C THR A 631 -18.77 9.90 -4.56
N GLY A 632 -17.75 9.46 -5.30
CA GLY A 632 -16.41 9.24 -4.78
C GLY A 632 -15.78 10.52 -4.26
N ALA A 633 -15.80 11.59 -5.06
CA ALA A 633 -15.28 12.89 -4.66
C ALA A 633 -16.03 13.48 -3.46
N GLU A 634 -17.37 13.36 -3.42
CA GLU A 634 -18.19 13.75 -2.27
C GLU A 634 -17.81 12.97 -1.01
N THR A 635 -17.59 11.66 -1.11
CA THR A 635 -17.16 10.82 0.01
C THR A 635 -15.81 11.27 0.56
N ALA A 636 -14.84 11.58 -0.31
CA ALA A 636 -13.53 12.08 0.08
C ALA A 636 -13.60 13.41 0.87
N GLN A 637 -14.57 14.29 0.57
CA GLN A 637 -14.79 15.51 1.37
C GLN A 637 -15.17 15.19 2.81
N THR A 638 -15.92 14.11 3.04
CA THR A 638 -16.39 13.76 4.38
C THR A 638 -15.24 13.41 5.32
N PHE A 639 -14.15 12.83 4.81
CA PHE A 639 -12.98 12.44 5.60
C PHE A 639 -12.36 13.62 6.36
N VAL A 640 -12.36 14.82 5.77
CA VAL A 640 -11.86 16.03 6.43
C VAL A 640 -12.70 16.33 7.67
N SER A 641 -14.03 16.39 7.53
CA SER A 641 -14.93 16.69 8.65
C SER A 641 -14.93 15.60 9.73
N GLN A 642 -14.82 14.34 9.33
CA GLN A 642 -14.70 13.20 10.24
C GLN A 642 -13.42 13.32 11.09
N TRP A 643 -12.27 13.58 10.46
CA TRP A 643 -11.00 13.81 11.14
C TRP A 643 -11.01 15.06 12.03
N GLU A 644 -11.56 16.17 11.55
CA GLU A 644 -11.68 17.40 12.34
C GLU A 644 -12.50 17.20 13.62
N SER A 645 -13.45 16.27 13.61
CA SER A 645 -14.24 15.91 14.79
C SER A 645 -13.41 15.25 15.91
N LEU A 646 -12.18 14.81 15.60
CA LEU A 646 -11.21 14.22 16.53
C LEU A 646 -10.18 15.23 17.04
N ARG A 647 -10.32 16.52 16.74
CA ARG A 647 -9.45 17.58 17.27
C ARG A 647 -9.37 17.48 18.80
N GLU A 648 -8.17 17.67 19.33
CA GLU A 648 -7.83 17.55 20.76
C GLU A 648 -7.93 16.11 21.34
N ARG A 649 -8.31 15.11 20.54
CA ARG A 649 -8.25 13.68 20.93
C ARG A 649 -7.02 12.96 20.41
N ILE A 650 -6.44 13.47 19.33
CA ILE A 650 -5.18 13.02 18.73
C ILE A 650 -4.14 14.12 19.00
N ASP A 651 -2.88 13.74 19.23
CA ASP A 651 -1.81 14.74 19.38
C ASP A 651 -1.70 15.65 18.16
N ALA A 652 -1.23 16.87 18.40
CA ALA A 652 -1.25 17.93 17.39
C ALA A 652 -0.43 17.61 16.14
N GLU A 653 0.68 16.87 16.28
CA GLU A 653 1.59 16.54 15.19
C GLU A 653 0.92 15.59 14.19
N ARG A 654 0.43 14.43 14.65
CA ARG A 654 -0.29 13.48 13.80
C ARG A 654 -1.60 14.04 13.30
N TYR A 655 -2.33 14.78 14.16
CA TYR A 655 -3.56 15.45 13.77
C TYR A 655 -3.34 16.37 12.57
N GLN A 656 -2.32 17.24 12.64
CA GLN A 656 -2.05 18.18 11.55
C GLN A 656 -1.53 17.47 10.30
N HIS A 657 -0.62 16.50 10.45
CA HIS A 657 -0.05 15.76 9.32
C HIS A 657 -1.14 15.04 8.51
N VAL A 658 -2.04 14.33 9.18
CA VAL A 658 -3.15 13.62 8.51
C VAL A 658 -4.18 14.60 7.97
N LEU A 659 -4.56 15.65 8.73
CA LEU A 659 -5.53 16.65 8.28
C LEU A 659 -5.08 17.29 6.96
N THR A 660 -3.81 17.69 6.85
CA THR A 660 -3.29 18.30 5.63
C THR A 660 -3.43 17.37 4.42
N ARG A 661 -3.13 16.07 4.58
CA ARG A 661 -3.30 15.07 3.50
C ARG A 661 -4.75 14.83 3.14
N LEU A 662 -5.66 14.80 4.11
CA LEU A 662 -7.09 14.63 3.83
C LEU A 662 -7.68 15.85 3.11
N ILE A 663 -7.25 17.07 3.46
CA ILE A 663 -7.63 18.29 2.74
C ILE A 663 -7.11 18.22 1.30
N TYR A 664 -5.84 17.82 1.13
CA TYR A 664 -5.25 17.63 -0.19
C TYR A 664 -6.04 16.59 -1.01
N GLN A 665 -6.32 15.40 -0.44
CA GLN A 665 -7.09 14.35 -1.09
C GLN A 665 -8.49 14.82 -1.48
N ALA A 666 -9.17 15.55 -0.60
CA ALA A 666 -10.47 16.13 -0.89
C ALA A 666 -10.41 17.06 -2.12
N GLY A 667 -9.42 17.96 -2.18
CA GLY A 667 -9.18 18.80 -3.36
C GLY A 667 -8.84 18.00 -4.62
N HIS A 668 -7.89 17.09 -4.53
CA HIS A 668 -7.41 16.29 -5.67
C HIS A 668 -8.49 15.31 -6.19
N SER A 669 -9.41 14.84 -5.34
CA SER A 669 -10.56 14.03 -5.78
C SER A 669 -11.50 14.77 -6.74
N ILE A 670 -11.59 16.10 -6.63
CA ILE A 670 -12.34 16.95 -7.57
C ILE A 670 -11.61 17.04 -8.91
N VAL A 671 -10.28 17.18 -8.89
CA VAL A 671 -9.44 17.16 -10.12
C VAL A 671 -9.64 15.85 -10.87
N TRP A 672 -9.55 14.72 -10.16
CA TRP A 672 -9.80 13.38 -10.69
C TRP A 672 -11.20 13.24 -11.31
N ARG A 673 -12.24 13.63 -10.56
CA ARG A 673 -13.63 13.60 -11.03
C ARG A 673 -13.82 14.43 -12.30
N ASP A 674 -13.37 15.69 -12.29
CA ASP A 674 -13.60 16.62 -13.39
C ASP A 674 -12.85 16.14 -14.65
N ALA A 675 -11.58 15.78 -14.51
CA ALA A 675 -10.77 15.34 -15.65
C ALA A 675 -11.36 14.11 -16.33
N ILE A 676 -11.74 13.09 -15.55
CA ILE A 676 -12.30 11.86 -16.11
C ILE A 676 -13.69 12.11 -16.71
N ASN A 677 -14.57 12.79 -15.99
CA ASN A 677 -15.93 13.04 -16.48
C ASN A 677 -15.91 13.92 -17.74
N ASN A 678 -15.10 14.97 -17.77
CA ASN A 678 -14.97 15.84 -18.94
C ASN A 678 -14.36 15.09 -20.12
N PHE A 679 -13.34 14.25 -19.89
CA PHE A 679 -12.75 13.44 -20.96
C PHE A 679 -13.80 12.54 -21.63
N TYR A 680 -14.52 11.71 -20.86
CA TYR A 680 -15.50 10.80 -21.46
C TYR A 680 -16.78 11.48 -21.90
N HIS A 681 -17.16 12.62 -21.32
CA HIS A 681 -18.24 13.46 -21.84
C HIS A 681 -17.88 14.04 -23.21
N ASN A 682 -16.68 14.59 -23.36
CA ASN A 682 -16.19 15.13 -24.64
C ASN A 682 -16.04 14.04 -25.70
N LEU A 683 -15.56 12.86 -25.29
CA LEU A 683 -15.37 11.73 -26.18
C LEU A 683 -16.71 11.16 -26.66
N SER A 684 -17.64 10.86 -25.74
CA SER A 684 -18.92 10.21 -26.06
C SER A 684 -20.01 11.16 -26.59
N GLY A 685 -19.96 12.45 -26.22
CA GLY A 685 -21.02 13.41 -26.51
C GLY A 685 -22.35 13.14 -25.79
N ILE A 686 -22.37 12.26 -24.77
CA ILE A 686 -23.58 11.94 -24.00
C ILE A 686 -23.65 12.82 -22.77
N ALA A 687 -24.72 13.61 -22.64
CA ALA A 687 -24.92 14.49 -21.50
C ALA A 687 -25.15 13.69 -20.19
N ASP A 688 -24.62 14.20 -19.07
CA ASP A 688 -25.00 13.74 -17.74
C ASP A 688 -26.49 14.04 -17.48
N GLU A 689 -27.27 13.02 -17.12
CA GLU A 689 -28.71 13.15 -16.85
C GLU A 689 -29.01 14.16 -15.74
N LYS A 690 -28.05 14.39 -14.83
CA LYS A 690 -28.15 15.38 -13.74
C LYS A 690 -27.57 16.75 -14.08
N GLN A 691 -27.05 16.93 -15.30
CA GLN A 691 -26.50 18.20 -15.79
C GLN A 691 -25.40 18.80 -14.90
N ARG A 692 -24.49 17.96 -14.38
CA ARG A 692 -23.37 18.40 -13.55
C ARG A 692 -22.07 18.55 -14.33
N VAL A 693 -21.74 17.60 -15.21
CA VAL A 693 -20.49 17.61 -15.98
C VAL A 693 -20.42 18.87 -16.86
N GLY A 694 -19.33 19.64 -16.72
CA GLY A 694 -19.15 20.92 -17.41
C GLY A 694 -20.08 22.06 -16.94
N HIS A 695 -20.85 21.86 -15.86
CA HIS A 695 -21.76 22.87 -15.32
C HIS A 695 -21.44 23.14 -13.85
N HIS A 696 -20.60 24.16 -13.64
CA HIS A 696 -20.09 24.55 -12.33
C HIS A 696 -20.60 25.95 -11.95
N PRO A 697 -21.84 26.08 -11.43
CA PRO A 697 -22.49 27.39 -11.22
C PRO A 697 -21.82 28.27 -10.16
N TRP A 698 -20.87 27.72 -9.41
CA TRP A 698 -20.12 28.43 -8.37
C TRP A 698 -18.69 28.78 -8.79
N ARG A 699 -18.27 28.42 -10.01
CA ARG A 699 -16.93 28.71 -10.54
C ARG A 699 -16.86 30.09 -11.18
N VAL A 700 -15.71 30.72 -11.01
CA VAL A 700 -15.22 31.84 -11.78
C VAL A 700 -13.88 31.41 -12.37
N GLU A 701 -13.83 31.25 -13.69
CA GLU A 701 -12.64 30.80 -14.40
C GLU A 701 -11.54 31.86 -14.32
N ALA A 702 -10.29 31.44 -14.12
CA ALA A 702 -9.20 32.39 -13.90
C ALA A 702 -8.89 33.19 -15.17
N GLU A 703 -9.02 32.58 -16.35
CA GLU A 703 -8.82 33.21 -17.65
C GLU A 703 -9.91 34.23 -18.02
N ASP A 704 -11.09 34.14 -17.40
CA ASP A 704 -12.18 35.12 -17.55
C ASP A 704 -12.05 36.31 -16.59
N MET A 705 -11.09 36.27 -15.66
CA MET A 705 -10.81 37.38 -14.75
C MET A 705 -10.09 38.53 -15.46
N GLN A 706 -10.11 39.70 -14.83
CA GLN A 706 -9.21 40.79 -15.21
C GLN A 706 -7.77 40.43 -14.81
N LEU A 707 -6.89 40.26 -15.80
CA LEU A 707 -5.49 39.87 -15.61
C LEU A 707 -4.53 41.06 -15.72
N ASP A 708 -3.57 41.14 -14.80
CA ASP A 708 -2.39 42.02 -14.86
C ASP A 708 -1.16 41.18 -14.49
N GLY A 709 -0.18 41.07 -15.38
CA GLY A 709 0.99 40.21 -15.20
C GLY A 709 0.75 38.70 -15.29
N TYR A 710 -0.51 38.25 -15.32
CA TYR A 710 -0.93 36.90 -15.69
C TYR A 710 -1.26 36.82 -17.19
N VAL A 711 -1.04 35.65 -17.81
CA VAL A 711 -1.44 35.34 -19.18
C VAL A 711 -2.10 33.96 -19.24
N PRO A 712 -3.08 33.73 -20.15
CA PRO A 712 -3.66 32.41 -20.36
C PRO A 712 -2.61 31.38 -20.81
N TYR A 713 -2.83 30.12 -20.43
CA TYR A 713 -1.99 28.98 -20.72
C TYR A 713 -2.87 27.77 -21.06
N ALA A 714 -2.68 27.20 -22.24
CA ALA A 714 -3.38 25.98 -22.64
C ALA A 714 -2.75 24.77 -21.92
N VAL A 715 -3.52 24.11 -21.06
CA VAL A 715 -3.05 22.99 -20.24
C VAL A 715 -3.05 21.70 -21.07
N SER A 716 -2.10 20.80 -20.78
CA SER A 716 -1.98 19.50 -21.44
C SER A 716 -1.56 18.44 -20.41
N PRO A 717 -2.40 17.43 -20.11
CA PRO A 717 -3.69 17.13 -20.74
C PRO A 717 -4.77 18.18 -20.43
N PHE A 718 -5.56 18.55 -21.44
CA PHE A 718 -6.50 19.68 -21.33
C PHE A 718 -7.59 19.44 -20.28
N GLU A 719 -7.98 18.18 -20.07
CA GLU A 719 -9.03 17.78 -19.13
C GLU A 719 -8.65 18.04 -17.68
N THR A 720 -7.37 18.30 -17.40
CA THR A 720 -6.87 18.62 -16.05
C THR A 720 -6.97 20.10 -15.69
N ALA A 721 -7.59 20.91 -16.54
CA ALA A 721 -7.95 22.31 -16.30
C ALA A 721 -9.44 22.54 -16.56
N SER A 722 -10.08 23.40 -15.76
CA SER A 722 -11.41 23.89 -16.10
C SER A 722 -11.33 24.70 -17.39
N ASN A 723 -12.30 24.53 -18.31
CA ASN A 723 -12.27 25.13 -19.65
C ASN A 723 -10.95 24.98 -20.43
N TYR A 724 -10.16 23.95 -20.12
CA TYR A 724 -8.91 23.61 -20.82
C TYR A 724 -7.76 24.60 -20.65
N THR A 725 -7.96 25.66 -19.86
CA THR A 725 -7.07 26.83 -19.80
C THR A 725 -6.80 27.19 -18.35
N ALA A 726 -5.53 27.42 -18.02
CA ALA A 726 -5.12 28.03 -16.76
C ALA A 726 -4.55 29.43 -17.05
N ILE A 727 -4.16 30.15 -16.01
CA ILE A 727 -3.34 31.37 -16.13
C ILE A 727 -1.99 31.18 -15.44
N VAL A 728 -0.94 31.74 -16.02
CA VAL A 728 0.45 31.70 -15.49
C VAL A 728 1.06 33.09 -15.53
N THR A 729 2.01 33.39 -14.65
CA THR A 729 2.68 34.69 -14.67
C THR A 729 3.47 34.85 -15.96
N ALA A 730 3.44 36.04 -16.57
CA ALA A 730 4.04 36.32 -17.86
C ALA A 730 5.57 36.11 -17.89
N SER A 731 6.22 36.15 -16.73
CA SER A 731 7.63 35.78 -16.54
C SER A 731 7.89 35.44 -15.08
N ASN A 732 9.02 34.76 -14.79
CA ASN A 732 9.42 34.43 -13.41
C ASN A 732 9.82 35.66 -12.56
N GLY A 733 9.87 36.86 -13.15
CA GLY A 733 10.06 38.12 -12.42
C GLY A 733 8.77 38.93 -12.24
N THR A 734 7.66 38.49 -12.82
CA THR A 734 6.40 39.23 -12.85
C THR A 734 5.47 38.73 -11.75
N THR A 735 5.01 39.62 -10.87
CA THR A 735 3.87 39.32 -9.99
C THR A 735 2.59 39.39 -10.81
N GLY A 736 1.79 38.32 -10.81
CA GLY A 736 0.49 38.26 -11.47
C GLY A 736 -0.64 38.68 -10.53
N THR A 737 -1.66 39.34 -11.06
CA THR A 737 -2.91 39.68 -10.38
C THR A 737 -4.10 39.27 -11.25
N ALA A 738 -4.98 38.42 -10.72
CA ALA A 738 -6.27 38.08 -11.33
C ALA A 738 -7.39 38.66 -10.47
N SER A 739 -8.38 39.34 -11.06
CA SER A 739 -9.46 39.99 -10.32
C SER A 739 -10.83 39.81 -10.97
N ALA A 740 -11.86 39.56 -10.16
CA ALA A 740 -13.24 39.43 -10.62
C ALA A 740 -14.22 40.12 -9.67
N THR A 741 -15.37 40.58 -10.19
CA THR A 741 -16.49 41.02 -9.35
C THR A 741 -17.40 39.82 -9.10
N LEU A 742 -17.66 39.50 -7.85
CA LEU A 742 -18.45 38.34 -7.47
C LEU A 742 -19.95 38.65 -7.55
N ASP A 743 -20.67 37.98 -8.46
CA ASP A 743 -22.14 38.14 -8.63
C ASP A 743 -22.96 37.14 -7.79
N PHE A 744 -22.36 36.53 -6.78
CA PHE A 744 -23.05 35.63 -5.85
C PHE A 744 -23.94 36.40 -4.86
N LYS A 745 -24.97 35.74 -4.32
CA LYS A 745 -25.81 36.35 -3.28
C LYS A 745 -24.97 36.69 -2.05
N THR A 746 -25.37 37.71 -1.30
CA THR A 746 -24.70 38.02 -0.03
C THR A 746 -24.88 36.87 0.96
N GLY A 747 -23.79 36.37 1.54
CA GLY A 747 -23.80 35.21 2.43
C GLY A 747 -22.41 34.84 2.97
N THR A 748 -22.36 33.67 3.61
CA THR A 748 -21.12 33.03 4.06
C THR A 748 -20.84 31.85 3.13
N TYR A 749 -19.59 31.70 2.69
CA TYR A 749 -19.17 30.75 1.67
C TYR A 749 -17.83 30.11 2.02
N ASP A 750 -17.60 28.92 1.47
CA ASP A 750 -16.26 28.35 1.35
C ASP A 750 -15.65 28.81 0.02
N LEU A 751 -14.54 29.56 0.11
CA LEU A 751 -13.80 30.09 -1.03
C LEU A 751 -12.68 29.10 -1.41
N GLY A 752 -12.87 28.34 -2.49
CA GLY A 752 -11.87 27.44 -3.03
C GLY A 752 -11.06 28.09 -4.15
N ILE A 753 -9.77 27.83 -4.21
CA ILE A 753 -8.90 28.22 -5.33
C ILE A 753 -8.20 26.97 -5.83
N ASN A 754 -8.44 26.63 -7.09
CA ASN A 754 -7.74 25.57 -7.79
C ASN A 754 -6.50 26.16 -8.48
N TYR A 755 -5.38 25.49 -8.28
CA TYR A 755 -4.06 25.92 -8.73
C TYR A 755 -3.18 24.71 -9.01
N TYR A 756 -1.99 24.92 -9.59
CA TYR A 756 -1.02 23.85 -9.80
C TYR A 756 0.19 24.09 -8.90
N ASP A 757 0.60 23.06 -8.19
CA ASP A 757 1.78 23.05 -7.32
C ASP A 757 2.90 22.26 -8.02
N MET A 758 3.80 22.98 -8.70
CA MET A 758 4.82 22.38 -9.56
C MET A 758 6.13 22.16 -8.82
N TYR A 759 6.71 20.97 -8.96
CA TYR A 759 8.01 20.68 -8.38
C TYR A 759 9.10 21.63 -8.91
N GLY A 760 10.01 22.06 -8.02
CA GLY A 760 11.16 22.90 -8.36
C GLY A 760 10.91 24.41 -8.23
N GLY A 761 9.78 24.81 -7.68
CA GLY A 761 9.46 26.18 -7.27
C GLY A 761 8.56 26.19 -6.04
N LYS A 762 8.50 27.31 -5.32
CA LYS A 762 7.53 27.54 -4.24
C LYS A 762 6.83 28.88 -4.35
N SER A 763 5.98 28.99 -5.35
CA SER A 763 5.17 30.17 -5.67
C SER A 763 4.28 30.53 -4.49
N HIS A 764 4.00 31.83 -4.35
CA HIS A 764 3.20 32.34 -3.26
C HIS A 764 1.98 33.05 -3.81
N TRP A 765 0.82 32.81 -3.19
CA TRP A 765 -0.41 33.51 -3.53
C TRP A 765 -0.99 34.21 -2.32
N THR A 766 -1.66 35.33 -2.57
CA THR A 766 -2.50 36.02 -1.59
C THR A 766 -3.84 36.31 -2.22
N VAL A 767 -4.91 35.90 -1.55
CA VAL A 767 -6.29 36.20 -1.96
C VAL A 767 -6.85 37.34 -1.11
N TYR A 768 -7.49 38.29 -1.78
CA TYR A 768 -8.13 39.45 -1.21
C TYR A 768 -9.60 39.48 -1.61
N LEU A 769 -10.43 39.94 -0.68
CA LEU A 769 -11.81 40.35 -0.94
C LEU A 769 -11.90 41.86 -0.67
N ASN A 770 -12.19 42.62 -1.73
CA ASN A 770 -11.95 44.05 -1.84
C ASN A 770 -10.47 44.36 -1.55
N ASP A 771 -10.18 44.97 -0.40
CA ASP A 771 -8.82 45.28 0.05
C ASP A 771 -8.41 44.51 1.32
N ARG A 772 -9.21 43.52 1.73
CA ARG A 772 -8.93 42.68 2.91
C ARG A 772 -8.34 41.35 2.49
N VAL A 773 -7.24 40.95 3.12
CA VAL A 773 -6.66 39.61 2.94
C VAL A 773 -7.62 38.57 3.49
N VAL A 774 -7.99 37.59 2.65
CA VAL A 774 -8.74 36.40 3.06
C VAL A 774 -7.77 35.29 3.46
N GLY A 775 -6.66 35.12 2.72
CA GLY A 775 -5.69 34.06 2.99
C GLY A 775 -4.43 34.15 2.13
N GLN A 776 -3.43 33.37 2.52
CA GLN A 776 -2.12 33.25 1.86
C GLN A 776 -1.69 31.79 1.88
N TRP A 777 -1.04 31.35 0.80
CA TRP A 777 -0.49 30.00 0.71
C TRP A 777 0.71 29.95 -0.24
N GLN A 778 1.38 28.80 -0.22
CA GLN A 778 2.56 28.49 -1.00
C GLN A 778 2.37 27.15 -1.73
N GLY A 779 2.99 27.00 -2.89
CA GLY A 779 3.15 25.71 -3.58
C GLY A 779 4.29 24.98 -2.91
N ASN A 780 3.98 23.99 -2.08
CA ASN A 780 4.96 23.30 -1.24
C ASN A 780 4.57 21.86 -0.96
N SER A 781 3.84 21.23 -1.88
CA SER A 781 3.39 19.85 -1.75
C SER A 781 4.54 18.88 -1.50
N GLU A 782 5.77 19.17 -1.92
CA GLU A 782 6.95 18.32 -1.66
C GLU A 782 7.31 18.27 -0.18
N ASP A 783 7.12 19.39 0.52
CA ASP A 783 7.39 19.46 1.96
C ASP A 783 6.31 18.71 2.75
N VAL A 784 5.07 18.77 2.26
CA VAL A 784 3.88 18.28 2.97
C VAL A 784 3.59 16.81 2.66
N LEU A 785 3.65 16.44 1.38
CA LEU A 785 3.38 15.10 0.89
C LEU A 785 4.63 14.22 0.89
N SER A 786 5.81 14.80 1.13
CA SER A 786 7.13 14.13 1.11
C SER A 786 7.56 13.59 -0.25
N HIS A 787 6.81 13.94 -1.28
CA HIS A 787 7.13 13.72 -2.69
C HIS A 787 6.31 14.71 -3.52
N THR A 788 6.78 15.02 -4.72
CA THR A 788 6.02 15.80 -5.70
C THR A 788 6.15 15.15 -7.06
N PRO A 789 5.03 14.94 -7.76
CA PRO A 789 4.99 14.08 -8.92
C PRO A 789 5.42 14.78 -10.21
N SER A 790 5.24 16.10 -10.38
CA SER A 790 5.40 16.73 -11.70
C SER A 790 5.94 18.16 -11.66
N ILE A 791 6.66 18.52 -12.73
CA ILE A 791 7.12 19.88 -13.06
C ILE A 791 6.22 20.54 -14.12
N TYR A 792 5.08 19.93 -14.46
CA TYR A 792 4.16 20.42 -15.49
C TYR A 792 2.83 20.86 -14.86
N LEU A 793 2.02 21.63 -15.61
CA LEU A 793 0.63 21.90 -15.27
C LEU A 793 -0.19 20.72 -15.79
N ASP A 794 -0.46 19.75 -14.93
CA ASP A 794 -1.16 18.51 -15.27
C ASP A 794 -1.94 18.00 -14.05
N GLY A 795 -2.59 16.85 -14.20
CA GLY A 795 -3.35 16.23 -13.11
C GLY A 795 -2.48 15.84 -11.90
N HIS A 796 -1.16 15.82 -12.02
CA HIS A 796 -0.26 15.46 -10.93
C HIS A 796 0.04 16.64 -10.01
N SER A 797 0.17 17.84 -10.59
CA SER A 797 0.41 19.09 -9.85
C SER A 797 -0.88 19.84 -9.50
N ALA A 798 -1.99 19.55 -10.18
CA ALA A 798 -3.29 20.15 -9.91
C ALA A 798 -3.74 19.88 -8.47
N THR A 799 -4.09 20.94 -7.76
CA THR A 799 -4.48 20.90 -6.36
C THR A 799 -5.42 22.05 -6.02
N ARG A 800 -5.84 22.11 -4.76
CA ARG A 800 -6.82 23.09 -4.29
C ARG A 800 -6.55 23.51 -2.86
N ILE A 801 -6.71 24.80 -2.60
CA ILE A 801 -6.83 25.36 -1.25
C ILE A 801 -8.26 25.86 -1.02
N THR A 802 -8.76 25.77 0.21
CA THR A 802 -10.09 26.26 0.58
C THR A 802 -10.04 27.09 1.85
N PHE A 803 -10.62 28.29 1.80
CA PHE A 803 -10.83 29.16 2.95
C PHE A 803 -12.30 29.12 3.36
N ARG A 804 -12.58 28.63 4.56
CA ARG A 804 -13.95 28.45 5.05
C ARG A 804 -14.53 29.71 5.68
N ASP A 805 -15.85 29.78 5.74
CA ASP A 805 -16.61 30.83 6.42
C ASP A 805 -16.32 32.27 5.94
N VAL A 806 -16.01 32.44 4.66
CA VAL A 806 -15.74 33.75 4.04
C VAL A 806 -17.05 34.49 3.79
N LYS A 807 -17.19 35.69 4.36
CA LYS A 807 -18.36 36.55 4.14
C LYS A 807 -18.22 37.31 2.83
N ILE A 808 -19.09 37.03 1.88
CA ILE A 808 -19.11 37.64 0.55
C ILE A 808 -20.42 38.41 0.37
N HIS A 809 -20.32 39.65 -0.08
CA HIS A 809 -21.43 40.47 -0.52
C HIS A 809 -21.51 40.48 -2.04
N LYS A 810 -22.73 40.53 -2.56
CA LYS A 810 -22.94 40.71 -3.99
C LYS A 810 -22.21 41.98 -4.46
N GLY A 811 -21.33 41.85 -5.45
CA GLY A 811 -20.51 42.93 -5.98
C GLY A 811 -19.15 43.11 -5.31
N ASP A 812 -18.78 42.28 -4.33
CA ASP A 812 -17.42 42.28 -3.77
C ASP A 812 -16.39 41.96 -4.86
N ARG A 813 -15.22 42.60 -4.80
CA ARG A 813 -14.12 42.37 -5.73
C ARG A 813 -13.16 41.33 -5.18
N LEU A 814 -13.10 40.15 -5.80
CA LEU A 814 -12.05 39.18 -5.54
C LEU A 814 -10.77 39.59 -6.27
N LYS A 815 -9.62 39.45 -5.61
CA LYS A 815 -8.30 39.67 -6.21
C LYS A 815 -7.31 38.61 -5.69
N ILE A 816 -6.68 37.87 -6.59
CA ILE A 816 -5.62 36.91 -6.26
C ILE A 816 -4.31 37.45 -6.83
N VAL A 817 -3.28 37.54 -5.99
CA VAL A 817 -1.94 38.00 -6.35
C VAL A 817 -0.98 36.83 -6.22
N GLY A 818 -0.39 36.38 -7.32
CA GLY A 818 0.59 35.29 -7.34
C GLY A 818 1.99 35.79 -7.65
N LYS A 819 2.96 35.23 -6.94
CA LYS A 819 4.40 35.48 -7.11
C LYS A 819 5.06 34.17 -7.51
N PRO A 820 5.66 34.09 -8.70
CA PRO A 820 6.31 32.88 -9.16
C PRO A 820 7.61 32.64 -8.38
N ASP A 821 8.07 31.40 -8.37
CA ASP A 821 9.36 31.03 -7.79
C ASP A 821 9.97 29.84 -8.55
N GLY A 822 11.28 29.89 -8.79
CA GLY A 822 11.97 28.83 -9.54
C GLY A 822 11.36 28.58 -10.92
N VAL A 823 10.92 27.36 -11.17
CA VAL A 823 10.25 26.94 -12.42
C VAL A 823 8.72 27.06 -12.37
N GLU A 824 8.15 27.41 -11.21
CA GLU A 824 6.71 27.48 -11.00
C GLU A 824 6.20 28.91 -11.28
N PRO A 825 5.35 29.12 -12.30
CA PRO A 825 4.91 30.45 -12.72
C PRO A 825 3.62 30.89 -12.01
N ALA A 826 3.49 30.57 -10.71
CA ALA A 826 2.31 30.80 -9.87
C ALA A 826 0.95 30.52 -10.57
N PRO A 827 0.75 29.32 -11.15
CA PRO A 827 -0.40 29.00 -12.00
C PRO A 827 -1.73 28.96 -11.22
N LEU A 828 -2.83 29.38 -11.85
CA LEU A 828 -4.20 29.33 -11.30
C LEU A 828 -5.16 28.78 -12.36
N ASP A 829 -6.15 27.98 -11.94
CA ASP A 829 -7.15 27.38 -12.82
C ASP A 829 -8.50 28.11 -12.67
N TYR A 830 -9.12 28.01 -11.49
CA TYR A 830 -10.39 28.67 -11.21
C TYR A 830 -10.56 28.98 -9.72
N VAL A 831 -11.59 29.75 -9.43
CA VAL A 831 -12.07 30.02 -8.07
C VAL A 831 -13.49 29.53 -7.91
N VAL A 832 -13.82 28.97 -6.74
CA VAL A 832 -15.20 28.65 -6.38
C VAL A 832 -15.67 29.37 -5.13
N VAL A 833 -16.95 29.76 -5.17
CA VAL A 833 -17.66 30.40 -4.06
C VAL A 833 -18.81 29.48 -3.63
N LEU A 834 -18.50 28.49 -2.79
CA LEU A 834 -19.42 27.41 -2.45
C LEU A 834 -20.27 27.74 -1.23
N PRO A 835 -21.60 27.57 -1.28
CA PRO A 835 -22.42 27.64 -0.08
C PRO A 835 -22.00 26.55 0.93
N PRO A 836 -22.20 26.78 2.24
CA PRO A 836 -21.82 25.79 3.26
C PRO A 836 -22.47 24.44 3.00
N GLY A 837 -21.65 23.38 3.00
CA GLY A 837 -22.09 22.00 2.79
C GLY A 837 -22.29 21.59 1.33
N ILE A 838 -22.01 22.47 0.36
CA ILE A 838 -22.01 22.13 -1.07
C ILE A 838 -20.61 21.71 -1.48
N VAL A 839 -20.49 20.54 -2.10
CA VAL A 839 -19.29 20.11 -2.82
C VAL A 839 -19.37 20.68 -4.23
N ASP A 840 -18.26 21.24 -4.71
CA ASP A 840 -18.12 21.84 -6.05
C ASP A 840 -18.61 20.94 -7.18
#